data_AF-A0A5C9CFP1-F1
#
_entry.id   AF-A0A5C9CFP1-F1
#
_cell.length_a   1.000
_cell.length_b   1.000
_cell.length_c   1.000
_cell.angle_alpha   90.00
_cell.angle_beta   90.00
_cell.angle_gamma   90.00
#
_symmetry.space_group_name_H-M   'P 1'
#
loop_
_entity.id
_entity.type
_entity.pdbx_description
1 polymer ?
#
loop_
_entity_poly.entity_id
_entity_poly.type
_entity_poly.pdbx_seq_one_letter_code
_entity_poly.pdbx_strand_id
1 'polypeptide(L)'
;MPATEDYLRPLPKMHRWFAVSMIVLFLATLLMMYFDHHDEWRAYQHQFFHLEADKLVSEENAKKAELAGVTAGVGTKAGVKLEKSFEAKRAELAKALDEKKAELDKAVTDRAEREANIKKLDNDYAMQMRKVRENRAFRDVARANFDLAVRDQVSKEQAEAKLKEFNAKQDFVLELEAELDRRDAERNKAVADLKAKTTDRDAAVAAIKLFEADITRLEAAKDRIEPEANSVAGAVKAFKRWLMEQPIVDGFNSHIKIQQDWLPDMKITLGMAKTARYDRCRTCHLAIDRVGPGDVPEFPHGDGKNGTYAHPFSTHPRPDVYLTAASPHPLNDFGCTSCHDGQGSATSFQNASHTPNDPHQAHEWEHDFKWFNNHFWEYPMQPARMREAACLKCHHSVVELGQNTKFGATAPKVYEGWQLIKKYGCFGCHEINGFDAGKPVGPDLRLEPQTAAEAKKIADDSKAVAGVERKVGPSLQHIASKTTREWLTHWTEEPKRFRPTTNMPQFFNLTNNSDAHGKDFSKAELAAIAHYLFGNSKELKADQPPAGYQPDAKRGETFFAQKGCLACHSHDADRFKGSKAEFGPNLSKVAAKIKSGAEGFNWLYTWIREPERHHPRTKMPDLFLDPVKQGDVLVDPAADIAAYLLSGETAKYDAIEITDAELDKLVEMLLWRRKTVTPAQATEVMSTRKYPLARETVKGDEIELIPESADAKISDEEWRNRKMNYLGRVTISRYGC
;
A
#
# COMPACT_ATOMS: atom_id res chain seq x y z
N MET A 1 -45.97 -77.85 20.08
CA MET A 1 -46.84 -76.67 20.07
C MET A 1 -46.45 -75.84 18.86
N PRO A 2 -47.35 -75.56 17.92
CA PRO A 2 -47.02 -74.75 16.75
C PRO A 2 -46.71 -73.32 17.21
N ALA A 3 -45.65 -72.73 16.69
CA ALA A 3 -45.34 -71.33 16.94
C ALA A 3 -46.50 -70.49 16.36
N THR A 4 -47.32 -69.91 17.25
CA THR A 4 -48.28 -68.89 16.85
C THR A 4 -47.46 -67.67 16.47
N GLU A 5 -47.46 -67.31 15.19
CA GLU A 5 -46.92 -66.04 14.72
C GLU A 5 -47.80 -64.88 15.18
N ASP A 6 -47.89 -64.67 16.49
CA ASP A 6 -48.51 -63.51 17.09
C ASP A 6 -47.49 -62.38 17.09
N TYR A 7 -47.51 -61.62 15.99
CA TYR A 7 -46.74 -60.39 15.89
C TYR A 7 -47.21 -59.41 16.97
N LEU A 8 -46.27 -58.86 17.76
CA LEU A 8 -46.52 -57.85 18.81
C LEU A 8 -47.34 -56.64 18.31
N ARG A 9 -47.33 -56.38 16.99
CA ARG A 9 -48.12 -55.36 16.30
C ARG A 9 -48.74 -55.93 15.03
N PRO A 10 -49.96 -55.51 14.64
CA PRO A 10 -50.60 -55.96 13.41
C PRO A 10 -49.79 -55.53 12.17
N LEU A 11 -49.25 -56.51 11.45
CA LEU A 11 -48.42 -56.33 10.24
C LEU A 11 -49.03 -55.36 9.21
N PRO A 12 -50.35 -55.40 8.87
CA PRO A 12 -50.93 -54.46 7.91
C PRO A 12 -50.85 -53.00 8.37
N LYS A 13 -50.94 -52.72 9.67
CA LYS A 13 -50.78 -51.36 10.20
C LYS A 13 -49.31 -50.94 10.14
N MET A 14 -48.38 -51.85 10.44
CA MET A 14 -46.95 -51.59 10.34
C MET A 14 -46.52 -51.28 8.89
N HIS A 15 -46.99 -52.04 7.91
CA HIS A 15 -46.70 -51.79 6.49
C HIS A 15 -47.27 -50.44 6.02
N ARG A 16 -48.47 -50.04 6.47
CA ARG A 16 -49.03 -48.71 6.16
C ARG A 16 -48.19 -47.59 6.75
N TRP A 17 -47.79 -47.69 8.02
CA TRP A 17 -46.93 -46.69 8.66
C TRP A 17 -45.54 -46.63 8.02
N PHE A 18 -44.97 -47.79 7.66
CA PHE A 18 -43.71 -47.85 6.93
C PHE A 18 -43.81 -47.18 5.55
N ALA A 19 -44.86 -47.47 4.78
CA ALA A 19 -45.12 -46.83 3.49
C ALA A 19 -45.29 -45.31 3.63
N VAL A 20 -46.06 -44.85 4.63
CA VAL A 20 -46.21 -43.42 4.93
C VAL A 20 -44.87 -42.80 5.30
N SER A 21 -44.06 -43.44 6.16
CA SER A 21 -42.74 -42.92 6.54
C SER A 21 -41.77 -42.86 5.36
N MET A 22 -41.82 -43.82 4.43
CA MET A 22 -41.01 -43.79 3.21
C MET A 22 -41.43 -42.65 2.28
N ILE A 23 -42.73 -42.41 2.13
CA ILE A 23 -43.24 -41.28 1.33
C ILE A 23 -42.83 -39.95 1.97
N VAL A 24 -42.97 -39.81 3.30
CA VAL A 24 -42.56 -38.60 4.03
C VAL A 24 -41.06 -38.38 3.89
N LEU A 25 -40.24 -39.42 4.07
CA LEU A 25 -38.79 -39.32 3.89
C LEU A 25 -38.43 -38.95 2.45
N PHE A 26 -39.07 -39.58 1.45
CA PHE A 26 -38.85 -39.27 0.04
C PHE A 26 -39.18 -37.82 -0.30
N LEU A 27 -40.34 -37.33 0.12
CA LEU A 27 -40.76 -35.94 -0.08
C LEU A 27 -39.83 -34.97 0.67
N ALA A 28 -39.41 -35.30 1.89
CA ALA A 28 -38.46 -34.49 2.65
C ALA A 28 -37.09 -34.43 1.96
N THR A 29 -36.60 -35.54 1.41
CA THR A 29 -35.36 -35.58 0.62
C THR A 29 -35.49 -34.75 -0.65
N LEU A 30 -36.60 -34.86 -1.39
CA LEU A 30 -36.84 -34.02 -2.58
C LEU A 30 -36.88 -32.53 -2.23
N LEU A 31 -37.52 -32.18 -1.11
CA LEU A 31 -37.61 -30.81 -0.62
C LEU A 31 -36.23 -30.28 -0.17
N MET A 32 -35.44 -31.10 0.52
CA MET A 32 -34.05 -30.78 0.87
C MET A 32 -33.22 -30.53 -0.39
N MET A 33 -33.28 -31.43 -1.37
CA MET A 33 -32.57 -31.28 -2.65
C MET A 33 -33.03 -30.05 -3.42
N TYR A 34 -34.33 -29.74 -3.39
CA TYR A 34 -34.87 -28.53 -4.01
C TYR A 34 -34.28 -27.28 -3.36
N PHE A 35 -34.26 -27.19 -2.03
CA PHE A 35 -33.69 -26.04 -1.34
C PHE A 35 -32.17 -25.92 -1.50
N ASP A 36 -31.42 -27.03 -1.44
CA ASP A 36 -29.98 -27.08 -1.68
C ASP A 36 -29.62 -26.67 -3.12
N HIS A 37 -30.49 -27.00 -4.09
CA HIS A 37 -30.32 -26.59 -5.47
C HIS A 37 -30.61 -25.09 -5.70
N HIS A 38 -31.41 -24.44 -4.85
CA HIS A 38 -31.81 -23.03 -4.98
C HIS A 38 -30.91 -22.10 -4.15
N ASP A 39 -29.61 -22.35 -4.19
CA ASP A 39 -28.61 -21.47 -3.59
C ASP A 39 -28.59 -20.06 -4.22
N GLU A 40 -28.35 -19.06 -3.37
CA GLU A 40 -28.31 -17.63 -3.74
C GLU A 40 -27.33 -17.32 -4.89
N TRP A 41 -26.13 -17.92 -4.88
CA TRP A 41 -25.09 -17.62 -5.85
C TRP A 41 -25.44 -17.96 -7.30
N ARG A 42 -26.35 -18.92 -7.52
CA ARG A 42 -26.77 -19.33 -8.87
C ARG A 42 -27.50 -18.20 -9.59
N ALA A 43 -28.32 -17.43 -8.87
CA ALA A 43 -29.05 -16.29 -9.43
C ALA A 43 -28.08 -15.24 -10.02
N TYR A 44 -26.97 -14.97 -9.33
CA TYR A 44 -25.92 -14.09 -9.83
C TYR A 44 -25.25 -14.64 -11.11
N GLN A 45 -24.97 -15.94 -11.17
CA GLN A 45 -24.38 -16.53 -12.38
C GLN A 45 -25.32 -16.49 -13.57
N HIS A 46 -26.60 -16.83 -13.38
CA HIS A 46 -27.62 -16.70 -14.43
C HIS A 46 -27.71 -15.26 -14.94
N GLN A 47 -27.79 -14.28 -14.04
CA GLN A 47 -27.85 -12.87 -14.42
C GLN A 47 -26.61 -12.43 -15.19
N PHE A 48 -25.41 -12.85 -14.78
CA PHE A 48 -24.19 -12.53 -15.49
C PHE A 48 -24.17 -13.15 -16.91
N PHE A 49 -24.57 -14.41 -17.07
CA PHE A 49 -24.60 -15.05 -18.38
C PHE A 49 -25.58 -14.38 -19.35
N HIS A 50 -26.72 -13.88 -18.86
CA HIS A 50 -27.61 -13.05 -19.67
C HIS A 50 -26.95 -11.73 -20.10
N LEU A 51 -26.25 -11.05 -19.18
CA LEU A 51 -25.51 -9.82 -19.51
C LEU A 51 -24.36 -10.06 -20.51
N GLU A 52 -23.66 -11.20 -20.39
CA GLU A 52 -22.60 -11.62 -21.32
C GLU A 52 -23.19 -11.94 -22.71
N ALA A 53 -24.34 -12.62 -22.76
CA ALA A 53 -25.05 -12.88 -24.01
C ALA A 53 -25.54 -11.58 -24.68
N ASP A 54 -26.13 -10.65 -23.93
CA ASP A 54 -26.57 -9.34 -24.44
C ASP A 54 -25.41 -8.52 -25.02
N LYS A 55 -24.24 -8.54 -24.35
CA LYS A 55 -23.01 -7.90 -24.84
C LYS A 55 -22.57 -8.51 -26.17
N LEU A 56 -22.51 -9.84 -26.27
CA LEU A 56 -22.12 -10.54 -27.50
C LEU A 56 -23.08 -10.23 -28.66
N VAL A 57 -24.38 -10.17 -28.40
CA VAL A 57 -25.38 -9.74 -29.39
C VAL A 57 -25.13 -8.31 -29.84
N SER A 58 -24.76 -7.40 -28.92
CA SER A 58 -24.43 -6.02 -29.29
C SER A 58 -23.18 -5.93 -30.17
N GLU A 59 -22.15 -6.73 -29.88
CA GLU A 59 -20.91 -6.80 -30.66
C GLU A 59 -21.14 -7.41 -32.05
N GLU A 60 -21.93 -8.48 -32.12
CA GLU A 60 -22.36 -9.11 -33.37
C GLU A 60 -23.10 -8.09 -34.25
N ASN A 61 -24.07 -7.37 -33.67
CA ASN A 61 -24.81 -6.33 -34.38
C ASN A 61 -23.91 -5.17 -34.84
N ALA A 62 -22.98 -4.72 -34.00
CA ALA A 62 -22.03 -3.68 -34.39
C ALA A 62 -21.15 -4.14 -35.57
N LYS A 63 -20.69 -5.39 -35.55
CA LYS A 63 -19.90 -5.96 -36.65
C LYS A 63 -20.73 -6.12 -37.91
N LYS A 64 -21.96 -6.64 -37.83
CA LYS A 64 -22.90 -6.71 -38.96
C LYS A 64 -23.15 -5.33 -39.58
N ALA A 65 -23.26 -4.29 -38.76
CA ALA A 65 -23.48 -2.91 -39.21
C ALA A 65 -22.26 -2.33 -39.94
N GLU A 66 -21.06 -2.50 -39.38
CA GLU A 66 -19.79 -2.15 -40.04
C GLU A 66 -19.67 -2.84 -41.42
N LEU A 67 -19.90 -4.15 -41.44
CA LEU A 67 -19.80 -5.00 -42.61
C LEU A 67 -20.84 -4.65 -43.69
N ALA A 68 -22.04 -4.23 -43.29
CA ALA A 68 -23.11 -3.81 -44.19
C ALA A 68 -23.04 -2.31 -44.58
N GLY A 69 -22.12 -1.53 -44.00
CA GLY A 69 -21.99 -0.09 -44.26
C GLY A 69 -23.19 0.73 -43.76
N VAL A 70 -23.87 0.26 -42.71
CA VAL A 70 -25.04 0.91 -42.11
C VAL A 70 -24.78 1.24 -40.64
N THR A 71 -25.52 2.19 -40.09
CA THR A 71 -25.46 2.51 -38.66
C THR A 71 -26.25 1.48 -37.85
N ALA A 72 -25.65 0.90 -36.81
CA ALA A 72 -26.37 0.07 -35.85
C ALA A 72 -27.44 0.91 -35.13
N GLY A 73 -28.72 0.54 -35.30
CA GLY A 73 -29.82 1.14 -34.56
C GLY A 73 -30.15 0.33 -33.31
N VAL A 74 -30.79 0.96 -32.33
CA VAL A 74 -31.19 0.31 -31.07
C VAL A 74 -32.63 -0.22 -31.17
N GLY A 75 -32.85 -1.48 -30.80
CA GLY A 75 -34.17 -2.11 -30.70
C GLY A 75 -34.48 -3.17 -31.77
N THR A 76 -35.50 -4.00 -31.51
CA THR A 76 -35.84 -5.19 -32.31
C THR A 76 -36.12 -4.90 -33.79
N LYS A 77 -36.83 -3.81 -34.10
CA LYS A 77 -37.09 -3.39 -35.49
C LYS A 77 -35.82 -2.95 -36.23
N ALA A 78 -34.86 -2.35 -35.53
CA ALA A 78 -33.57 -1.97 -36.09
C ALA A 78 -32.70 -3.21 -36.34
N GLY A 79 -32.72 -4.19 -35.43
CA GLY A 79 -32.05 -5.48 -35.62
C GLY A 79 -32.54 -6.25 -36.85
N VAL A 80 -33.86 -6.34 -37.05
CA VAL A 80 -34.43 -7.00 -38.26
C VAL A 80 -34.04 -6.27 -39.54
N LYS A 81 -33.96 -4.94 -39.52
CA LYS A 81 -33.54 -4.15 -40.68
C LYS A 81 -32.05 -4.34 -40.96
N LEU A 82 -31.22 -4.36 -39.91
CA LEU A 82 -29.79 -4.62 -39.99
C LEU A 82 -29.50 -6.01 -40.57
N GLU A 83 -30.19 -7.04 -40.09
CA GLU A 83 -30.04 -8.42 -40.60
C GLU A 83 -30.36 -8.50 -42.10
N LYS A 84 -31.43 -7.83 -42.55
CA LYS A 84 -31.75 -7.75 -43.98
C LYS A 84 -30.70 -7.00 -44.79
N SER A 85 -30.14 -5.92 -44.26
CA SER A 85 -29.06 -5.16 -44.92
C SER A 85 -27.77 -5.97 -44.99
N PHE A 86 -27.46 -6.74 -43.95
CA PHE A 86 -26.32 -7.64 -43.89
C PHE A 86 -26.46 -8.78 -44.92
N GLU A 87 -27.59 -9.47 -44.96
CA GLU A 87 -27.86 -10.52 -45.96
C GLU A 87 -27.84 -9.99 -47.39
N ALA A 88 -28.33 -8.76 -47.63
CA ALA A 88 -28.24 -8.12 -48.94
C ALA A 88 -26.78 -7.87 -49.37
N LYS A 89 -25.92 -7.41 -48.46
CA LYS A 89 -24.50 -7.18 -48.74
C LYS A 89 -23.74 -8.50 -48.98
N ARG A 90 -24.07 -9.55 -48.23
CA ARG A 90 -23.54 -10.90 -48.44
C ARG A 90 -23.92 -11.43 -49.82
N ALA A 91 -25.18 -11.28 -50.23
CA ALA A 91 -25.67 -11.70 -51.55
C ALA A 91 -24.99 -10.92 -52.69
N GLU A 92 -24.74 -9.62 -52.52
CA GLU A 92 -23.99 -8.78 -53.47
C GLU A 92 -22.56 -9.30 -53.67
N LEU A 93 -21.83 -9.58 -52.58
CA LEU A 93 -20.47 -10.10 -52.63
C LEU A 93 -20.41 -11.53 -53.20
N ALA A 94 -21.38 -12.38 -52.86
CA ALA A 94 -21.50 -13.73 -53.43
C ALA A 94 -21.70 -13.68 -54.95
N LYS A 95 -22.55 -12.76 -55.43
CA LYS A 95 -22.75 -12.53 -56.86
C LYS A 95 -21.49 -12.03 -57.55
N ALA A 96 -20.78 -11.07 -56.96
CA ALA A 96 -19.50 -10.58 -57.49
C ALA A 96 -18.43 -11.70 -57.55
N LEU A 97 -18.39 -12.58 -56.55
CA LEU A 97 -17.53 -13.76 -56.54
C LEU A 97 -17.88 -14.73 -57.68
N ASP A 98 -19.16 -15.03 -57.88
CA ASP A 98 -19.60 -15.96 -58.93
C ASP A 98 -19.38 -15.39 -60.33
N GLU A 99 -19.57 -14.09 -60.54
CA GLU A 99 -19.22 -13.40 -61.79
C GLU A 99 -17.71 -13.48 -62.07
N LYS A 100 -16.86 -13.25 -61.05
CA LYS A 100 -15.41 -13.38 -61.18
C LYS A 100 -14.92 -14.82 -61.32
N LYS A 101 -15.58 -15.79 -60.68
CA LYS A 101 -15.35 -17.22 -60.92
C LYS A 101 -15.69 -17.57 -62.36
N ALA A 102 -16.82 -17.12 -62.89
CA ALA A 102 -17.22 -17.37 -64.27
C ALA A 102 -16.28 -16.72 -65.30
N GLU A 103 -15.73 -15.54 -65.03
CA GLU A 103 -14.66 -14.93 -65.84
C GLU A 103 -13.38 -15.77 -65.82
N LEU A 104 -13.01 -16.29 -64.65
CA LEU A 104 -11.80 -17.10 -64.48
C LEU A 104 -11.96 -18.53 -65.03
N ASP A 105 -13.17 -19.09 -64.94
CA ASP A 105 -13.53 -20.41 -65.46
C ASP A 105 -13.51 -20.42 -67.00
N LYS A 106 -13.73 -19.27 -67.65
CA LYS A 106 -13.50 -19.10 -69.10
C LYS A 106 -12.02 -19.06 -69.47
N ALA A 107 -11.12 -18.78 -68.54
CA ALA A 107 -9.67 -18.75 -68.72
C ALA A 107 -8.97 -20.08 -68.31
N VAL A 108 -9.74 -21.17 -68.15
CA VAL A 108 -9.35 -22.42 -67.47
C VAL A 108 -8.16 -23.19 -68.07
N THR A 109 -7.81 -23.01 -69.34
CA THR A 109 -6.58 -23.62 -69.89
C THR A 109 -5.32 -22.99 -69.31
N ASP A 110 -5.30 -21.67 -69.10
CA ASP A 110 -4.09 -20.94 -68.71
C ASP A 110 -3.73 -21.13 -67.22
N ARG A 111 -4.73 -21.28 -66.33
CA ARG A 111 -4.49 -21.34 -64.88
C ARG A 111 -3.95 -22.70 -64.42
N ALA A 112 -4.59 -23.79 -64.81
CA ALA A 112 -4.17 -25.13 -64.41
C ALA A 112 -2.77 -25.46 -64.95
N GLU A 113 -2.47 -25.01 -66.17
CA GLU A 113 -1.14 -25.15 -66.78
C GLU A 113 -0.08 -24.31 -66.04
N ARG A 114 -0.39 -23.08 -65.63
CA ARG A 114 0.51 -22.23 -64.83
C ARG A 114 0.76 -22.79 -63.43
N GLU A 115 -0.29 -23.29 -62.75
CA GLU A 115 -0.16 -23.94 -61.44
C GLU A 115 0.68 -25.23 -61.53
N ALA A 116 0.48 -26.03 -62.58
CA ALA A 116 1.30 -27.20 -62.87
C ALA A 116 2.77 -26.82 -63.16
N ASN A 117 3.01 -25.73 -63.89
CA ASN A 117 4.35 -25.20 -64.16
C ASN A 117 5.04 -24.71 -62.89
N ILE A 118 4.34 -23.97 -62.01
CA ILE A 118 4.88 -23.54 -60.71
C ILE A 118 5.26 -24.76 -59.87
N LYS A 119 4.41 -25.78 -59.80
CA LYS A 119 4.70 -27.02 -59.06
C LYS A 119 5.94 -27.74 -59.60
N LYS A 120 6.16 -27.70 -60.92
CA LYS A 120 7.38 -28.23 -61.54
C LYS A 120 8.61 -27.42 -61.11
N LEU A 121 8.56 -26.10 -61.18
CA LEU A 121 9.64 -25.20 -60.76
C LEU A 121 9.95 -25.33 -59.26
N ASP A 122 8.93 -25.50 -58.41
CA ASP A 122 9.09 -25.76 -56.97
C ASP A 122 9.86 -27.06 -56.72
N ASN A 123 9.51 -28.13 -57.44
CA ASN A 123 10.23 -29.40 -57.34
C ASN A 123 11.68 -29.26 -57.81
N ASP A 124 11.92 -28.57 -58.93
CA ASP A 124 13.25 -28.33 -59.48
C ASP A 124 14.13 -27.49 -58.51
N TYR A 125 13.55 -26.45 -57.92
CA TYR A 125 14.17 -25.65 -56.88
C TYR A 125 14.49 -26.48 -55.63
N ALA A 126 13.53 -27.28 -55.13
CA ALA A 126 13.71 -28.10 -53.95
C ALA A 126 14.81 -29.18 -54.16
N MET A 127 14.88 -29.78 -55.35
CA MET A 127 15.95 -30.70 -55.72
C MET A 127 17.31 -30.01 -55.73
N GLN A 128 17.41 -28.81 -56.30
CA GLN A 128 18.66 -28.05 -56.34
C GLN A 128 19.09 -27.57 -54.95
N MET A 129 18.15 -27.13 -54.11
CA MET A 129 18.43 -26.74 -52.73
C MET A 129 19.02 -27.90 -51.93
N ARG A 130 18.50 -29.11 -52.11
CA ARG A 130 19.03 -30.32 -51.45
C ARG A 130 20.49 -30.55 -51.85
N LYS A 131 20.82 -30.45 -53.14
CA LYS A 131 22.20 -30.56 -53.64
C LYS A 131 23.12 -29.51 -53.03
N VAL A 132 22.68 -28.25 -52.94
CA VAL A 132 23.46 -27.17 -52.32
C VAL A 132 23.70 -27.47 -50.85
N ARG A 133 22.65 -27.86 -50.10
CA ARG A 133 22.75 -28.17 -48.67
C ARG A 133 23.72 -29.32 -48.39
N GLU A 134 23.65 -30.37 -49.19
CA GLU A 134 24.55 -31.52 -49.09
C GLU A 134 26.02 -31.10 -49.35
N ASN A 135 26.28 -30.31 -50.40
CA ASN A 135 27.63 -29.90 -50.75
C ASN A 135 28.23 -28.84 -49.83
N ARG A 136 27.39 -27.98 -49.21
CA ARG A 136 27.81 -27.11 -48.11
C ARG A 136 28.37 -27.91 -46.94
N ALA A 137 27.72 -29.01 -46.57
CA ALA A 137 28.23 -29.88 -45.49
C ALA A 137 29.61 -30.46 -45.85
N PHE A 138 29.83 -30.92 -47.08
CA PHE A 138 31.14 -31.40 -47.52
C PHE A 138 32.21 -30.31 -47.54
N ARG A 139 31.86 -29.08 -47.95
CA ARG A 139 32.75 -27.92 -47.87
C ARG A 139 33.09 -27.58 -46.42
N ASP A 140 32.12 -27.59 -45.52
CA ASP A 140 32.33 -27.26 -44.11
C ASP A 140 33.24 -28.28 -43.41
N VAL A 141 33.12 -29.57 -43.77
CA VAL A 141 34.07 -30.60 -43.34
C VAL A 141 35.48 -30.31 -43.87
N ALA A 142 35.63 -29.95 -45.15
CA ALA A 142 36.94 -29.60 -45.71
C ALA A 142 37.55 -28.34 -45.07
N ARG A 143 36.71 -27.34 -44.76
CA ARG A 143 37.13 -26.14 -44.01
C ARG A 143 37.61 -26.49 -42.61
N ALA A 144 36.83 -27.27 -41.86
CA ALA A 144 37.21 -27.71 -40.52
C ALA A 144 38.50 -28.53 -40.54
N ASN A 145 38.68 -29.41 -41.53
CA ASN A 145 39.94 -30.16 -41.69
C ASN A 145 41.14 -29.25 -41.99
N PHE A 146 40.95 -28.19 -42.79
CA PHE A 146 41.99 -27.17 -43.01
C PHE A 146 42.29 -26.39 -41.73
N ASP A 147 41.26 -25.92 -41.01
CA ASP A 147 41.43 -25.18 -39.75
C ASP A 147 42.12 -26.03 -38.67
N LEU A 148 41.80 -27.33 -38.58
CA LEU A 148 42.49 -28.29 -37.71
C LEU A 148 43.95 -28.49 -38.13
N ALA A 149 44.23 -28.62 -39.42
CA ALA A 149 45.59 -28.73 -39.93
C ALA A 149 46.44 -27.49 -39.56
N VAL A 150 45.86 -26.29 -39.65
CA VAL A 150 46.52 -25.04 -39.23
C VAL A 150 46.74 -25.02 -37.71
N ARG A 151 45.74 -25.40 -36.91
CA ARG A 151 45.83 -25.44 -35.44
C ARG A 151 46.90 -26.43 -34.96
N ASP A 152 46.95 -27.61 -35.57
CA ASP A 152 47.84 -28.71 -35.17
C ASP A 152 49.25 -28.58 -35.77
N GLN A 153 49.55 -27.47 -36.45
CA GLN A 153 50.86 -27.13 -37.04
C GLN A 153 51.44 -28.25 -37.93
N VAL A 154 50.59 -28.86 -38.75
CA VAL A 154 51.05 -29.88 -39.72
C VAL A 154 52.00 -29.26 -40.75
N SER A 155 52.70 -30.09 -41.53
CA SER A 155 53.66 -29.58 -42.52
C SER A 155 52.98 -28.64 -43.51
N LYS A 156 53.75 -27.67 -44.04
CA LYS A 156 53.22 -26.65 -44.96
C LYS A 156 52.58 -27.28 -46.19
N GLU A 157 53.16 -28.36 -46.70
CA GLU A 157 52.66 -29.12 -47.85
C GLU A 157 51.31 -29.79 -47.54
N GLN A 158 51.14 -30.30 -46.32
CA GLN A 158 49.89 -30.92 -45.87
C GLN A 158 48.78 -29.86 -45.68
N ALA A 159 49.11 -28.70 -45.12
CA ALA A 159 48.16 -27.59 -44.96
C ALA A 159 47.73 -27.01 -46.33
N GLU A 160 48.65 -26.86 -47.27
CA GLU A 160 48.35 -26.40 -48.64
C GLU A 160 47.46 -27.40 -49.41
N ALA A 161 47.68 -28.71 -49.24
CA ALA A 161 46.81 -29.73 -49.82
C ALA A 161 45.36 -29.63 -49.28
N LYS A 162 45.20 -29.38 -47.98
CA LYS A 162 43.88 -29.18 -47.36
C LYS A 162 43.21 -27.88 -47.77
N LEU A 163 43.98 -26.80 -47.95
CA LEU A 163 43.47 -25.55 -48.50
C LEU A 163 42.96 -25.73 -49.93
N LYS A 164 43.69 -26.45 -50.78
CA LYS A 164 43.27 -26.75 -52.15
C LYS A 164 41.99 -27.59 -52.20
N GLU A 165 41.86 -28.56 -51.30
CA GLU A 165 40.64 -29.37 -51.15
C GLU A 165 39.43 -28.52 -50.72
N PHE A 166 39.61 -27.61 -49.76
CA PHE A 166 38.58 -26.66 -49.33
C PHE A 166 38.17 -25.72 -50.48
N ASN A 167 39.13 -25.10 -51.17
CA ASN A 167 38.85 -24.16 -52.26
C ASN A 167 38.08 -24.85 -53.41
N ALA A 168 38.47 -26.07 -53.80
CA ALA A 168 37.75 -26.81 -54.84
C ALA A 168 36.28 -27.11 -54.45
N LYS A 169 36.02 -27.43 -53.17
CA LYS A 169 34.64 -27.62 -52.68
C LYS A 169 33.88 -26.30 -52.55
N GLN A 170 34.57 -25.21 -52.21
CA GLN A 170 33.99 -23.88 -52.14
C GLN A 170 33.54 -23.40 -53.52
N ASP A 171 34.35 -23.58 -54.56
CA ASP A 171 34.01 -23.23 -55.93
C ASP A 171 32.81 -24.04 -56.44
N PHE A 172 32.78 -25.34 -56.17
CA PHE A 172 31.64 -26.20 -56.52
C PHE A 172 30.33 -25.79 -55.83
N VAL A 173 30.40 -25.39 -54.55
CA VAL A 173 29.23 -24.87 -53.83
C VAL A 173 28.74 -23.56 -54.45
N LEU A 174 29.65 -22.66 -54.84
CA LEU A 174 29.28 -21.38 -55.48
C LEU A 174 28.56 -21.61 -56.82
N GLU A 175 29.00 -22.58 -57.64
CA GLU A 175 28.30 -22.94 -58.87
C GLU A 175 26.88 -23.48 -58.62
N LEU A 176 26.72 -24.34 -57.60
CA LEU A 176 25.42 -24.87 -57.23
C LEU A 176 24.48 -23.80 -56.68
N GLU A 177 25.00 -22.83 -55.93
CA GLU A 177 24.27 -21.68 -55.40
C GLU A 177 23.80 -20.75 -56.53
N ALA A 178 24.66 -20.43 -57.50
CA ALA A 178 24.28 -19.63 -58.67
C ALA A 178 23.16 -20.31 -59.49
N GLU A 179 23.17 -21.64 -59.59
CA GLU A 179 22.10 -22.41 -60.22
C GLU A 179 20.80 -22.43 -59.39
N LEU A 180 20.92 -22.45 -58.05
CA LEU A 180 19.76 -22.34 -57.16
C LEU A 180 19.08 -20.97 -57.30
N ASP A 181 19.85 -19.90 -57.36
CA ASP A 181 19.36 -18.53 -57.51
C ASP A 181 18.62 -18.34 -58.86
N ARG A 182 19.14 -18.94 -59.94
CA ARG A 182 18.46 -18.95 -61.24
C ARG A 182 17.10 -19.64 -61.17
N ARG A 183 17.01 -20.82 -60.54
CA ARG A 183 15.74 -21.53 -60.34
C ARG A 183 14.77 -20.78 -59.43
N ASP A 184 15.28 -20.11 -58.40
CA ASP A 184 14.48 -19.27 -57.50
C ASP A 184 13.84 -18.11 -58.28
N ALA A 185 14.63 -17.43 -59.13
CA ALA A 185 14.15 -16.35 -59.98
C ALA A 185 13.07 -16.80 -60.97
N GLU A 186 13.25 -17.96 -61.61
CA GLU A 186 12.24 -18.55 -62.52
C GLU A 186 10.94 -18.90 -61.79
N ARG A 187 11.03 -19.53 -60.61
CA ARG A 187 9.87 -19.80 -59.75
C ARG A 187 9.15 -18.51 -59.36
N ASN A 188 9.89 -17.52 -58.85
CA ASN A 188 9.32 -16.27 -58.38
C ASN A 188 8.62 -15.50 -59.50
N LYS A 189 9.17 -15.51 -60.72
CA LYS A 189 8.54 -14.94 -61.90
C LYS A 189 7.22 -15.63 -62.24
N ALA A 190 7.20 -16.96 -62.26
CA ALA A 190 5.98 -17.73 -62.53
C ALA A 190 4.88 -17.50 -61.47
N VAL A 191 5.26 -17.41 -60.19
CA VAL A 191 4.35 -17.09 -59.09
C VAL A 191 3.80 -15.65 -59.19
N ALA A 192 4.66 -14.68 -59.51
CA ALA A 192 4.25 -13.29 -59.70
C ALA A 192 3.24 -13.12 -60.85
N ASP A 193 3.49 -13.81 -61.98
CA ASP A 193 2.60 -13.80 -63.15
C ASP A 193 1.21 -14.40 -62.83
N LEU A 194 1.16 -15.45 -61.99
CA LEU A 194 -0.11 -16.03 -61.54
C LEU A 194 -0.85 -15.06 -60.60
N LYS A 195 -0.13 -14.49 -59.62
CA LYS A 195 -0.70 -13.58 -58.62
C LYS A 195 -1.29 -12.32 -59.26
N ALA A 196 -0.62 -11.73 -60.26
CA ALA A 196 -1.12 -10.58 -61.00
C ALA A 196 -2.48 -10.84 -61.67
N LYS A 197 -2.75 -12.09 -62.06
CA LYS A 197 -4.01 -12.49 -62.72
C LYS A 197 -5.11 -12.92 -61.75
N THR A 198 -4.77 -13.31 -60.51
CA THR A 198 -5.76 -13.79 -59.51
C THR A 198 -6.08 -12.80 -58.40
N THR A 199 -5.44 -11.62 -58.39
CA THR A 199 -5.51 -10.65 -57.28
C THR A 199 -6.96 -10.26 -56.90
N ASP A 200 -7.80 -9.89 -57.87
CA ASP A 200 -9.16 -9.42 -57.57
C ASP A 200 -10.09 -10.55 -57.07
N ARG A 201 -9.90 -11.77 -57.59
CA ARG A 201 -10.63 -12.96 -57.14
C ARG A 201 -10.22 -13.32 -55.71
N ASP A 202 -8.92 -13.34 -55.45
CA ASP A 202 -8.38 -13.70 -54.13
C ASP A 202 -8.79 -12.67 -53.08
N ALA A 203 -8.89 -11.39 -53.45
CA ALA A 203 -9.45 -10.35 -52.60
C ALA A 203 -10.94 -10.59 -52.28
N ALA A 204 -11.77 -10.95 -53.26
CA ALA A 204 -13.20 -11.25 -53.04
C ALA A 204 -13.42 -12.51 -52.17
N VAL A 205 -12.63 -13.57 -52.40
CA VAL A 205 -12.67 -14.80 -51.59
C VAL A 205 -12.23 -14.51 -50.16
N ALA A 206 -11.14 -13.77 -49.98
CA ALA A 206 -10.64 -13.40 -48.66
C ALA A 206 -11.65 -12.55 -47.88
N ALA A 207 -12.31 -11.60 -48.56
CA ALA A 207 -13.36 -10.79 -47.96
C ALA A 207 -14.50 -11.68 -47.45
N ILE A 208 -15.11 -12.53 -48.29
CA ILE A 208 -16.23 -13.41 -47.90
C ILE A 208 -15.85 -14.34 -46.75
N LYS A 209 -14.66 -14.95 -46.81
CA LYS A 209 -14.17 -15.83 -45.75
C LYS A 209 -14.02 -15.10 -44.42
N LEU A 210 -13.59 -13.83 -44.45
CA LEU A 210 -13.53 -12.98 -43.26
C LEU A 210 -14.94 -12.62 -42.74
N PHE A 211 -15.87 -12.25 -43.64
CA PHE A 211 -17.28 -11.97 -43.30
C PHE A 211 -17.94 -13.17 -42.59
N GLU A 212 -17.72 -14.40 -43.06
CA GLU A 212 -18.34 -15.61 -42.48
C GLU A 212 -17.65 -16.08 -41.19
N ALA A 213 -16.32 -16.01 -41.11
CA ALA A 213 -15.57 -16.52 -39.97
C ALA A 213 -15.85 -15.73 -38.68
N ASP A 214 -15.92 -14.39 -38.76
CA ASP A 214 -16.10 -13.55 -37.58
C ASP A 214 -17.52 -13.66 -37.00
N ILE A 215 -18.54 -13.73 -37.85
CA ILE A 215 -19.94 -13.87 -37.43
C ILE A 215 -20.21 -15.27 -36.88
N THR A 216 -19.75 -16.32 -37.58
CA THR A 216 -19.91 -17.71 -37.09
C THR A 216 -19.26 -17.89 -35.72
N ARG A 217 -18.13 -17.21 -35.45
CA ARG A 217 -17.46 -17.26 -34.15
C ARG A 217 -18.30 -16.62 -33.05
N LEU A 218 -18.89 -15.46 -33.30
CA LEU A 218 -19.72 -14.73 -32.32
C LEU A 218 -21.05 -15.45 -32.07
N GLU A 219 -21.71 -15.94 -33.13
CA GLU A 219 -22.92 -16.74 -33.03
C GLU A 219 -22.66 -18.02 -32.25
N ALA A 220 -21.56 -18.73 -32.53
CA ALA A 220 -21.18 -19.93 -31.79
C ALA A 220 -20.84 -19.64 -30.31
N ALA A 221 -20.33 -18.46 -29.99
CA ALA A 221 -20.07 -18.04 -28.60
C ALA A 221 -21.38 -17.74 -27.86
N LYS A 222 -22.29 -17.00 -28.49
CA LYS A 222 -23.64 -16.72 -27.98
C LYS A 222 -24.42 -18.02 -27.75
N ASP A 223 -24.44 -18.93 -28.72
CA ASP A 223 -25.14 -20.21 -28.65
C ASP A 223 -24.66 -21.12 -27.50
N ARG A 224 -23.40 -20.95 -27.06
CA ARG A 224 -22.85 -21.69 -25.90
C ARG A 224 -23.34 -21.11 -24.58
N ILE A 225 -23.64 -19.80 -24.54
CA ILE A 225 -23.98 -19.06 -23.32
C ILE A 225 -25.49 -18.92 -23.15
N GLU A 226 -26.27 -18.77 -24.23
CA GLU A 226 -27.73 -18.70 -24.24
C GLU A 226 -28.27 -19.22 -25.59
N PRO A 227 -28.52 -20.54 -25.71
CA PRO A 227 -29.00 -21.13 -26.97
C PRO A 227 -30.44 -20.68 -27.26
N GLU A 228 -30.65 -20.08 -28.43
CA GLU A 228 -31.99 -19.62 -28.81
C GLU A 228 -32.95 -20.79 -29.07
N ALA A 229 -34.15 -20.73 -28.49
CA ALA A 229 -35.20 -21.73 -28.73
C ALA A 229 -35.84 -21.64 -30.14
N ASN A 230 -35.44 -20.64 -30.93
CA ASN A 230 -36.10 -20.28 -32.20
C ASN A 230 -35.75 -21.22 -33.36
N SER A 231 -34.79 -22.14 -33.19
CA SER A 231 -34.43 -23.16 -34.17
C SER A 231 -34.53 -24.57 -33.56
N VAL A 232 -34.75 -25.60 -34.38
CA VAL A 232 -34.86 -27.00 -33.91
C VAL A 232 -33.58 -27.45 -33.18
N ALA A 233 -32.42 -27.09 -33.70
CA ALA A 233 -31.13 -27.40 -33.06
C ALA A 233 -30.95 -26.61 -31.74
N GLY A 234 -31.37 -25.34 -31.71
CA GLY A 234 -31.33 -24.51 -30.52
C GLY A 234 -32.30 -24.96 -29.42
N ALA A 235 -33.51 -25.39 -29.77
CA ALA A 235 -34.48 -25.97 -28.85
C ALA A 235 -33.97 -27.26 -28.19
N VAL A 236 -33.29 -28.14 -28.95
CA VAL A 236 -32.64 -29.34 -28.40
C VAL A 236 -31.51 -28.98 -27.45
N LYS A 237 -30.69 -27.97 -27.78
CA LYS A 237 -29.62 -27.46 -26.89
C LYS A 237 -30.19 -26.85 -25.61
N ALA A 238 -31.23 -26.03 -25.71
CA ALA A 238 -31.91 -25.40 -24.59
C ALA A 238 -32.54 -26.45 -23.67
N PHE A 239 -33.20 -27.47 -24.23
CA PHE A 239 -33.73 -28.59 -23.46
C PHE A 239 -32.62 -29.39 -22.77
N LYS A 240 -31.53 -29.71 -23.48
CA LYS A 240 -30.38 -30.40 -22.89
C LYS A 240 -29.79 -29.61 -21.73
N ARG A 241 -29.71 -28.29 -21.85
CA ARG A 241 -29.22 -27.40 -20.79
C ARG A 241 -30.16 -27.37 -19.59
N TRP A 242 -31.46 -27.15 -19.80
CA TRP A 242 -32.47 -27.22 -18.75
C TRP A 242 -32.42 -28.56 -17.99
N LEU A 243 -32.21 -29.67 -18.71
CA LEU A 243 -32.06 -31.00 -18.12
C LEU A 243 -30.79 -31.12 -17.27
N MET A 244 -29.68 -30.54 -17.72
CA MET A 244 -28.42 -30.51 -16.98
C MET A 244 -28.49 -29.60 -15.75
N GLU A 245 -29.40 -28.63 -15.74
CA GLU A 245 -29.67 -27.73 -14.61
C GLU A 245 -30.73 -28.29 -13.63
N GLN A 246 -31.21 -29.53 -13.84
CA GLN A 246 -32.10 -30.18 -12.87
C GLN A 246 -31.32 -30.73 -11.67
N PRO A 247 -31.95 -30.80 -10.48
CA PRO A 247 -31.34 -31.44 -9.31
C PRO A 247 -30.78 -32.83 -9.64
N ILE A 248 -29.64 -33.19 -9.04
CA ILE A 248 -28.86 -34.43 -9.28
C ILE A 248 -28.01 -34.41 -10.57
N VAL A 249 -28.57 -34.02 -11.72
CA VAL A 249 -27.84 -34.01 -13.00
C VAL A 249 -26.80 -32.89 -13.01
N ASP A 250 -27.13 -31.75 -12.40
CA ASP A 250 -26.28 -30.58 -12.22
C ASP A 250 -24.92 -30.92 -11.59
N GLY A 251 -24.88 -31.89 -10.66
CA GLY A 251 -23.65 -32.32 -9.99
C GLY A 251 -22.60 -32.99 -10.89
N PHE A 252 -22.98 -33.43 -12.11
CA PHE A 252 -22.06 -34.16 -12.99
C PHE A 252 -21.47 -33.32 -14.12
N ASN A 253 -22.10 -32.21 -14.54
CA ASN A 253 -21.55 -31.34 -15.58
C ASN A 253 -22.29 -29.98 -15.73
N SER A 254 -22.53 -29.25 -14.64
CA SER A 254 -23.13 -27.92 -14.75
C SER A 254 -22.18 -26.88 -15.32
N HIS A 255 -22.75 -25.99 -16.15
CA HIS A 255 -22.08 -24.78 -16.61
C HIS A 255 -22.05 -23.68 -15.51
N ILE A 256 -22.95 -23.77 -14.52
CA ILE A 256 -23.00 -22.93 -13.33
C ILE A 256 -22.32 -23.68 -12.20
N LYS A 257 -21.24 -23.12 -11.66
CA LYS A 257 -20.45 -23.78 -10.63
C LYS A 257 -19.75 -22.77 -9.74
N ILE A 258 -19.50 -23.20 -8.51
CA ILE A 258 -18.65 -22.46 -7.57
C ILE A 258 -17.26 -22.30 -8.19
N GLN A 259 -16.84 -21.06 -8.33
CA GLN A 259 -15.47 -20.73 -8.71
C GLN A 259 -14.65 -20.72 -7.42
N GLN A 260 -13.60 -21.53 -7.34
CA GLN A 260 -12.77 -21.62 -6.15
C GLN A 260 -11.29 -21.52 -6.52
N ASP A 261 -10.65 -20.49 -5.98
CA ASP A 261 -9.21 -20.32 -6.02
C ASP A 261 -8.62 -20.81 -4.68
N TRP A 262 -7.62 -21.70 -4.76
CA TRP A 262 -6.94 -22.27 -3.60
C TRP A 262 -5.53 -21.69 -3.50
N LEU A 263 -5.26 -20.99 -2.40
CA LEU A 263 -4.03 -20.24 -2.19
C LEU A 263 -3.27 -20.83 -0.99
N PRO A 264 -2.40 -21.83 -1.19
CA PRO A 264 -1.69 -22.51 -0.11
C PRO A 264 -0.63 -21.63 0.57
N ASP A 265 -0.02 -20.71 -0.19
CA ASP A 265 1.06 -19.86 0.28
C ASP A 265 0.55 -18.58 0.97
N MET A 266 -0.62 -18.07 0.55
CA MET A 266 -1.28 -16.92 1.15
C MET A 266 -2.13 -17.31 2.35
N LYS A 267 -1.47 -17.72 3.44
CA LYS A 267 -2.14 -18.21 4.65
C LYS A 267 -2.86 -17.09 5.40
N ILE A 268 -4.05 -17.39 5.91
CA ILE A 268 -4.79 -16.55 6.86
C ILE A 268 -4.58 -17.13 8.28
N THR A 269 -4.39 -16.25 9.26
CA THR A 269 -4.37 -16.66 10.67
C THR A 269 -5.80 -16.63 11.17
N LEU A 270 -6.32 -17.72 11.71
CA LEU A 270 -7.65 -17.78 12.33
C LEU A 270 -7.45 -18.33 13.75
N GLY A 271 -7.68 -17.49 14.75
CA GLY A 271 -7.32 -17.76 16.14
C GLY A 271 -5.84 -18.14 16.29
N MET A 272 -5.57 -19.38 16.71
CA MET A 272 -4.20 -19.89 16.95
C MET A 272 -3.61 -20.67 15.76
N ALA A 273 -4.33 -20.79 14.64
CA ALA A 273 -3.91 -21.59 13.49
C ALA A 273 -3.66 -20.73 12.25
N LYS A 274 -2.69 -21.13 11.42
CA LYS A 274 -2.48 -20.56 10.08
C LYS A 274 -2.98 -21.53 9.02
N THR A 275 -4.05 -21.20 8.32
CA THR A 275 -4.68 -22.04 7.32
C THR A 275 -4.47 -21.49 5.91
N ALA A 276 -4.46 -22.36 4.91
CA ALA A 276 -4.51 -21.94 3.52
C ALA A 276 -5.78 -21.11 3.26
N ARG A 277 -5.69 -20.17 2.33
CA ARG A 277 -6.84 -19.34 1.98
C ARG A 277 -7.63 -19.95 0.83
N TYR A 278 -8.95 -19.90 0.97
CA TYR A 278 -9.89 -20.25 -0.08
C TYR A 278 -10.61 -18.99 -0.51
N ASP A 279 -10.76 -18.81 -1.81
CA ASP A 279 -11.45 -17.67 -2.39
C ASP A 279 -12.53 -18.13 -3.37
N ARG A 280 -13.78 -17.81 -3.06
CA ARG A 280 -14.95 -18.13 -3.87
C ARG A 280 -15.68 -16.87 -4.36
N CYS A 281 -15.08 -15.69 -4.24
CA CYS A 281 -15.71 -14.41 -4.58
C CYS A 281 -16.14 -14.38 -6.06
N ARG A 282 -15.37 -15.00 -6.96
CA ARG A 282 -15.71 -15.11 -8.40
C ARG A 282 -16.95 -15.96 -8.67
N THR A 283 -17.50 -16.65 -7.68
CA THR A 283 -18.78 -17.36 -7.82
C THR A 283 -19.92 -16.39 -8.10
N CYS A 284 -19.95 -15.22 -7.45
CA CYS A 284 -20.93 -14.18 -7.74
C CYS A 284 -20.33 -13.05 -8.60
N HIS A 285 -19.02 -12.81 -8.51
CA HIS A 285 -18.31 -11.77 -9.26
C HIS A 285 -17.65 -12.34 -10.52
N LEU A 286 -18.41 -13.04 -11.36
CA LEU A 286 -17.89 -13.75 -12.53
C LEU A 286 -17.17 -12.86 -13.56
N ALA A 287 -17.49 -11.57 -13.59
CA ALA A 287 -16.91 -10.60 -14.51
C ALA A 287 -15.55 -10.07 -14.06
N ILE A 288 -15.18 -10.26 -12.79
CA ILE A 288 -14.15 -9.43 -12.13
C ILE A 288 -12.79 -9.51 -12.81
N ASP A 289 -12.45 -10.67 -13.38
CA ASP A 289 -11.18 -10.97 -14.06
C ASP A 289 -11.28 -10.97 -15.60
N ARG A 290 -12.42 -10.57 -16.15
CA ARG A 290 -12.64 -10.52 -17.61
C ARG A 290 -12.00 -9.27 -18.22
N VAL A 291 -10.95 -9.45 -19.01
CA VAL A 291 -10.14 -8.36 -19.58
C VAL A 291 -10.15 -8.36 -21.09
N GLY A 292 -10.30 -7.17 -21.67
CA GLY A 292 -10.18 -6.93 -23.10
C GLY A 292 -8.74 -6.64 -23.55
N PRO A 293 -8.54 -6.39 -24.86
CA PRO A 293 -7.23 -6.08 -25.42
C PRO A 293 -6.57 -4.87 -24.75
N GLY A 294 -5.30 -5.03 -24.32
CA GLY A 294 -4.56 -3.97 -23.64
C GLY A 294 -4.89 -3.80 -22.15
N ASP A 295 -5.31 -4.88 -21.47
CA ASP A 295 -5.65 -4.90 -20.04
C ASP A 295 -6.75 -3.89 -19.67
N VAL A 296 -7.70 -3.69 -20.58
CA VAL A 296 -8.87 -2.85 -20.33
C VAL A 296 -10.02 -3.68 -19.74
N PRO A 297 -10.84 -3.12 -18.84
CA PRO A 297 -12.00 -3.82 -18.30
C PRO A 297 -12.98 -4.24 -19.40
N GLU A 298 -13.32 -5.54 -19.49
CA GLU A 298 -14.29 -6.02 -20.49
C GLU A 298 -15.73 -5.60 -20.13
N PHE A 299 -16.07 -5.63 -18.84
CA PHE A 299 -17.34 -5.19 -18.28
C PHE A 299 -17.09 -3.98 -17.37
N PRO A 300 -16.97 -2.75 -17.91
CA PRO A 300 -16.54 -1.60 -17.11
C PRO A 300 -17.53 -1.28 -15.99
N HIS A 301 -17.01 -0.97 -14.81
CA HIS A 301 -17.81 -0.69 -13.61
C HIS A 301 -18.62 0.62 -13.72
N GLY A 302 -19.89 0.59 -13.30
CA GLY A 302 -20.76 1.76 -13.23
C GLY A 302 -22.17 1.46 -12.75
N ASP A 303 -23.17 2.20 -13.21
CA ASP A 303 -24.56 2.15 -12.74
C ASP A 303 -25.47 1.21 -13.56
N GLY A 304 -24.89 0.45 -14.48
CA GLY A 304 -25.65 -0.39 -15.42
C GLY A 304 -26.12 0.37 -16.66
N LYS A 305 -25.74 1.63 -16.85
CA LYS A 305 -26.11 2.46 -18.01
C LYS A 305 -24.88 2.82 -18.84
N ASN A 306 -25.12 3.30 -20.06
CA ASN A 306 -24.07 3.78 -20.98
C ASN A 306 -22.94 2.77 -21.23
N GLY A 307 -23.26 1.47 -21.26
CA GLY A 307 -22.27 0.41 -21.46
C GLY A 307 -21.43 0.07 -20.22
N THR A 308 -21.81 0.56 -19.05
CA THR A 308 -21.24 0.15 -17.76
C THR A 308 -22.11 -0.88 -17.06
N TYR A 309 -21.52 -1.62 -16.11
CA TYR A 309 -22.15 -2.72 -15.40
C TYR A 309 -22.11 -2.46 -13.89
N ALA A 310 -23.23 -2.70 -13.22
CA ALA A 310 -23.30 -2.63 -11.77
C ALA A 310 -22.58 -3.81 -11.13
N HIS A 311 -21.98 -3.57 -9.96
CA HIS A 311 -21.40 -4.63 -9.16
C HIS A 311 -22.48 -5.61 -8.69
N PRO A 312 -22.26 -6.95 -8.71
CA PRO A 312 -20.99 -7.66 -8.91
C PRO A 312 -20.65 -8.04 -10.37
N PHE A 313 -21.39 -7.55 -11.36
CA PHE A 313 -21.24 -7.94 -12.78
C PHE A 313 -20.20 -7.13 -13.56
N SER A 314 -19.37 -6.35 -12.87
CA SER A 314 -18.33 -5.52 -13.46
C SER A 314 -16.94 -6.12 -13.29
N THR A 315 -16.09 -5.95 -14.30
CA THR A 315 -14.65 -6.19 -14.25
C THR A 315 -13.96 -5.26 -13.26
N HIS A 316 -12.84 -5.71 -12.70
CA HIS A 316 -11.98 -4.89 -11.87
C HIS A 316 -11.55 -3.61 -12.61
N PRO A 317 -11.67 -2.42 -11.99
CA PRO A 317 -11.37 -1.15 -12.67
C PRO A 317 -9.90 -0.97 -13.11
N ARG A 318 -8.99 -1.75 -12.51
CA ARG A 318 -7.54 -1.70 -12.75
C ARG A 318 -6.95 -3.09 -12.97
N PRO A 319 -7.28 -3.80 -14.07
CA PRO A 319 -6.79 -5.14 -14.31
C PRO A 319 -5.30 -5.16 -14.77
N ASP A 320 -4.76 -4.00 -15.13
CA ASP A 320 -3.35 -3.78 -15.39
C ASP A 320 -2.48 -3.93 -14.12
N VAL A 321 -3.04 -3.57 -12.96
CA VAL A 321 -2.37 -3.63 -11.66
C VAL A 321 -2.72 -4.90 -10.88
N TYR A 322 -3.88 -5.48 -11.17
CA TYR A 322 -4.46 -6.60 -10.43
C TYR A 322 -5.04 -7.66 -11.37
N LEU A 323 -5.08 -8.92 -10.93
CA LEU A 323 -5.74 -10.06 -11.59
C LEU A 323 -5.04 -10.64 -12.81
N THR A 324 -4.57 -9.82 -13.76
CA THR A 324 -3.93 -10.34 -14.98
C THR A 324 -2.58 -11.00 -14.67
N ALA A 325 -2.18 -11.96 -15.51
CA ALA A 325 -0.90 -12.67 -15.36
C ALA A 325 0.32 -11.76 -15.50
N ALA A 326 0.19 -10.64 -16.21
CA ALA A 326 1.24 -9.62 -16.34
C ALA A 326 1.20 -8.57 -15.22
N SER A 327 0.15 -8.56 -14.40
CA SER A 327 0.04 -7.61 -13.30
C SER A 327 0.98 -7.99 -12.15
N PRO A 328 1.35 -7.04 -11.29
CA PRO A 328 2.06 -7.33 -10.04
C PRO A 328 1.27 -8.20 -9.06
N HIS A 329 -0.05 -8.34 -9.24
CA HIS A 329 -0.92 -9.14 -8.37
C HIS A 329 -1.81 -10.11 -9.17
N PRO A 330 -1.24 -11.17 -9.77
CA PRO A 330 -2.03 -12.15 -10.51
C PRO A 330 -3.07 -12.83 -9.62
N LEU A 331 -4.27 -13.06 -10.17
CA LEU A 331 -5.39 -13.63 -9.42
C LEU A 331 -5.05 -14.98 -8.79
N ASN A 332 -4.34 -15.85 -9.52
CA ASN A 332 -4.01 -17.20 -9.05
C ASN A 332 -3.03 -17.23 -7.88
N ASP A 333 -2.29 -16.15 -7.65
CA ASP A 333 -1.28 -16.07 -6.58
C ASP A 333 -1.84 -15.34 -5.36
N PHE A 334 -2.72 -14.35 -5.56
CA PHE A 334 -3.21 -13.48 -4.50
C PHE A 334 -4.68 -13.69 -4.13
N GLY A 335 -5.55 -14.09 -5.07
CA GLY A 335 -7.00 -14.07 -4.89
C GLY A 335 -7.58 -12.68 -4.57
N CYS A 336 -8.87 -12.64 -4.26
CA CYS A 336 -9.61 -11.42 -3.94
C CYS A 336 -9.48 -11.06 -2.45
N THR A 337 -9.57 -12.06 -1.59
CA THR A 337 -9.66 -11.90 -0.14
C THR A 337 -8.33 -11.41 0.47
N SER A 338 -7.17 -11.64 -0.16
CA SER A 338 -5.87 -11.07 0.30
C SER A 338 -5.93 -9.56 0.48
N CYS A 339 -6.50 -8.89 -0.52
CA CYS A 339 -6.70 -7.45 -0.56
C CYS A 339 -8.00 -7.03 0.13
N HIS A 340 -9.10 -7.74 -0.11
CA HIS A 340 -10.42 -7.28 0.35
C HIS A 340 -10.85 -7.78 1.73
N ASP A 341 -10.11 -8.73 2.32
CA ASP A 341 -10.57 -9.53 3.45
C ASP A 341 -11.88 -10.27 3.15
N GLY A 342 -12.65 -10.63 4.17
CA GLY A 342 -13.88 -11.42 4.04
C GLY A 342 -13.69 -12.91 4.19
N GLN A 343 -14.83 -13.60 4.18
CA GLN A 343 -14.91 -15.05 4.31
C GLN A 343 -14.93 -15.69 2.92
N GLY A 344 -13.75 -15.99 2.38
CA GLY A 344 -13.61 -16.49 1.02
C GLY A 344 -14.19 -17.89 0.77
N SER A 345 -14.55 -18.65 1.79
CA SER A 345 -15.27 -19.93 1.62
C SER A 345 -16.78 -19.77 1.46
N ALA A 346 -17.33 -18.58 1.71
CA ALA A 346 -18.76 -18.34 1.65
C ALA A 346 -19.27 -18.26 0.19
N THR A 347 -20.52 -18.66 0.01
CA THR A 347 -21.25 -18.66 -1.28
C THR A 347 -22.56 -17.86 -1.20
N SER A 348 -22.74 -17.06 -0.15
CA SER A 348 -23.91 -16.19 0.07
C SER A 348 -23.46 -14.81 0.52
N PHE A 349 -24.25 -13.78 0.20
CA PHE A 349 -23.90 -12.39 0.48
C PHE A 349 -23.67 -12.14 1.97
N GLN A 350 -24.59 -12.62 2.80
CA GLN A 350 -24.59 -12.48 4.26
C GLN A 350 -23.39 -13.17 4.95
N ASN A 351 -22.90 -14.29 4.42
CA ASN A 351 -21.81 -15.06 5.03
C ASN A 351 -20.43 -14.69 4.50
N ALA A 352 -20.33 -14.05 3.33
CA ALA A 352 -19.07 -13.55 2.77
C ALA A 352 -18.43 -12.45 3.63
N SER A 353 -19.14 -11.97 4.65
CA SER A 353 -18.69 -10.94 5.60
C SER A 353 -18.41 -9.61 4.89
N HIS A 354 -19.29 -9.21 3.97
CA HIS A 354 -19.29 -7.87 3.41
C HIS A 354 -19.48 -6.83 4.51
N THR A 355 -18.84 -5.67 4.39
CA THR A 355 -18.99 -4.58 5.37
C THR A 355 -19.58 -3.35 4.69
N PRO A 356 -20.71 -2.81 5.20
CA PRO A 356 -21.31 -1.60 4.67
C PRO A 356 -20.44 -0.37 4.93
N ASN A 357 -20.54 0.62 4.04
CA ASN A 357 -19.81 1.88 4.15
C ASN A 357 -20.35 2.82 5.24
N ASP A 358 -21.60 2.67 5.65
CA ASP A 358 -22.25 3.51 6.65
C ASP A 358 -23.49 2.81 7.23
N PRO A 359 -24.06 3.33 8.33
CA PRO A 359 -25.24 2.73 8.94
C PRO A 359 -26.49 2.71 8.06
N HIS A 360 -26.63 3.62 7.09
CA HIS A 360 -27.78 3.63 6.18
C HIS A 360 -27.68 2.46 5.21
N GLN A 361 -26.51 2.26 4.59
CA GLN A 361 -26.25 1.10 3.75
C GLN A 361 -26.37 -0.21 4.54
N ALA A 362 -25.97 -0.24 5.81
CA ALA A 362 -26.18 -1.40 6.67
C ALA A 362 -27.67 -1.77 6.77
N HIS A 363 -28.52 -0.78 7.05
CA HIS A 363 -29.97 -0.99 7.15
C HIS A 363 -30.61 -1.41 5.82
N GLU A 364 -30.19 -0.84 4.69
CA GLU A 364 -30.61 -1.30 3.36
C GLU A 364 -30.23 -2.77 3.13
N TRP A 365 -28.99 -3.14 3.46
CA TRP A 365 -28.49 -4.50 3.25
C TRP A 365 -29.13 -5.53 4.19
N GLU A 366 -29.51 -5.14 5.41
CA GLU A 366 -30.32 -5.98 6.32
C GLU A 366 -31.67 -6.35 5.67
N HIS A 367 -32.30 -5.39 4.98
CA HIS A 367 -33.58 -5.62 4.29
C HIS A 367 -33.39 -6.44 3.00
N ASP A 368 -32.53 -5.97 2.10
CA ASP A 368 -32.41 -6.46 0.73
C ASP A 368 -31.61 -7.77 0.63
N PHE A 369 -30.56 -7.90 1.42
CA PHE A 369 -29.60 -9.00 1.34
C PHE A 369 -29.49 -9.82 2.64
N LYS A 370 -30.39 -9.60 3.60
CA LYS A 370 -30.39 -10.26 4.92
C LYS A 370 -29.02 -10.19 5.61
N TRP A 371 -28.34 -9.06 5.40
CA TRP A 371 -27.02 -8.84 5.95
C TRP A 371 -27.04 -8.87 7.48
N PHE A 372 -25.96 -9.37 8.08
CA PHE A 372 -25.71 -9.29 9.50
C PHE A 372 -24.21 -9.17 9.76
N ASN A 373 -23.84 -8.60 10.91
CA ASN A 373 -22.44 -8.59 11.34
C ASN A 373 -22.06 -9.98 11.88
N ASN A 374 -21.29 -10.73 11.10
CA ASN A 374 -20.79 -12.05 11.49
C ASN A 374 -19.66 -11.94 12.52
N HIS A 375 -20.03 -11.91 13.81
CA HIS A 375 -19.07 -11.84 14.91
C HIS A 375 -18.15 -13.07 15.05
N PHE A 376 -18.43 -14.17 14.33
CA PHE A 376 -17.58 -15.37 14.33
C PHE A 376 -16.42 -15.28 13.33
N TRP A 377 -16.41 -14.28 12.44
CA TRP A 377 -15.37 -14.11 11.45
C TRP A 377 -14.44 -12.95 11.79
N GLU A 378 -13.15 -13.24 11.98
CA GLU A 378 -12.15 -12.29 12.49
C GLU A 378 -11.79 -11.19 11.48
N TYR A 379 -11.95 -11.45 10.17
CA TYR A 379 -11.51 -10.56 9.09
C TYR A 379 -12.65 -10.26 8.12
N PRO A 380 -13.67 -9.47 8.52
CA PRO A 380 -14.70 -9.03 7.59
C PRO A 380 -14.08 -8.18 6.48
N MET A 381 -14.76 -8.09 5.33
CA MET A 381 -14.26 -7.33 4.19
C MET A 381 -14.08 -5.87 4.55
N GLN A 382 -13.06 -5.20 4.03
CA GLN A 382 -12.91 -3.76 4.25
C GLN A 382 -14.04 -3.00 3.55
N PRO A 383 -14.71 -2.03 4.21
CA PRO A 383 -15.70 -1.20 3.56
C PRO A 383 -15.04 -0.43 2.40
N ALA A 384 -15.79 -0.07 1.36
CA ALA A 384 -15.22 0.55 0.17
C ALA A 384 -14.42 1.84 0.48
N ARG A 385 -14.77 2.57 1.55
CA ARG A 385 -14.02 3.75 2.02
C ARG A 385 -12.62 3.43 2.56
N MET A 386 -12.39 2.19 3.01
CA MET A 386 -11.13 1.69 3.59
C MET A 386 -10.41 0.64 2.73
N ARG A 387 -10.89 0.37 1.51
CA ARG A 387 -10.34 -0.67 0.61
C ARG A 387 -8.82 -0.58 0.40
N GLU A 388 -8.27 0.63 0.38
CA GLU A 388 -6.83 0.84 0.16
C GLU A 388 -5.99 0.44 1.39
N ALA A 389 -6.56 0.41 2.60
CA ALA A 389 -5.83 0.13 3.84
C ALA A 389 -5.14 -1.24 3.82
N ALA A 390 -5.72 -2.21 3.12
CA ALA A 390 -5.15 -3.55 2.98
C ALA A 390 -3.86 -3.58 2.15
N CYS A 391 -3.57 -2.56 1.33
CA CYS A 391 -2.31 -2.50 0.59
C CYS A 391 -1.10 -2.50 1.54
N LEU A 392 -1.25 -1.97 2.76
CA LEU A 392 -0.20 -1.94 3.78
C LEU A 392 0.20 -3.32 4.31
N LYS A 393 -0.58 -4.38 4.04
CA LYS A 393 -0.22 -5.76 4.40
C LYS A 393 1.09 -6.20 3.75
N CYS A 394 1.42 -5.62 2.59
CA CYS A 394 2.64 -5.94 1.83
C CYS A 394 3.46 -4.68 1.53
N HIS A 395 2.81 -3.57 1.18
CA HIS A 395 3.45 -2.31 0.78
C HIS A 395 3.66 -1.35 1.96
N HIS A 396 4.64 -1.66 2.80
CA HIS A 396 4.90 -0.92 4.04
C HIS A 396 5.56 0.45 3.80
N SER A 397 6.31 0.61 2.71
CA SER A 397 7.00 1.86 2.38
C SER A 397 6.07 2.90 1.74
N VAL A 398 4.93 2.49 1.19
CA VAL A 398 3.82 3.31 0.63
C VAL A 398 4.19 4.27 -0.52
N VAL A 399 5.47 4.60 -0.72
CA VAL A 399 5.94 5.53 -1.76
C VAL A 399 5.55 5.05 -3.15
N GLU A 400 5.71 3.77 -3.42
CA GLU A 400 5.37 3.11 -4.69
C GLU A 400 3.87 3.10 -4.97
N LEU A 401 3.02 3.26 -3.94
CA LEU A 401 1.57 3.33 -4.10
C LEU A 401 1.10 4.74 -4.51
N GLY A 402 1.90 5.77 -4.21
CA GLY A 402 1.59 7.16 -4.56
C GLY A 402 2.25 7.66 -5.85
N GLN A 403 3.44 7.16 -6.20
CA GLN A 403 4.28 7.72 -7.27
C GLN A 403 4.88 6.64 -8.19
N ASN A 404 4.07 5.71 -8.70
CA ASN A 404 4.55 4.70 -9.65
C ASN A 404 4.62 5.25 -11.08
N THR A 405 5.76 5.06 -11.77
CA THR A 405 5.96 5.53 -13.15
C THR A 405 5.18 4.74 -14.20
N LYS A 406 4.89 3.46 -13.95
CA LYS A 406 4.16 2.58 -14.86
C LYS A 406 2.65 2.58 -14.60
N PHE A 407 2.26 2.57 -13.32
CA PHE A 407 0.86 2.36 -12.92
C PHE A 407 0.18 3.60 -12.30
N GLY A 408 0.90 4.70 -12.13
CA GLY A 408 0.40 5.91 -11.45
C GLY A 408 0.16 5.70 -9.95
N ALA A 409 -0.67 6.54 -9.35
CA ALA A 409 -1.08 6.37 -7.96
C ALA A 409 -2.12 5.22 -7.86
N THR A 410 -1.73 4.10 -7.25
CA THR A 410 -2.57 2.91 -7.11
C THR A 410 -3.37 2.89 -5.81
N ALA A 411 -2.88 3.56 -4.75
CA ALA A 411 -3.59 3.74 -3.48
C ALA A 411 -3.40 5.17 -2.93
N PRO A 412 -4.04 6.19 -3.54
CA PRO A 412 -3.83 7.59 -3.20
C PRO A 412 -4.27 7.97 -1.79
N LYS A 413 -5.35 7.39 -1.25
CA LYS A 413 -5.84 7.70 0.11
C LYS A 413 -4.90 7.14 1.18
N VAL A 414 -4.40 5.93 0.98
CA VAL A 414 -3.39 5.37 1.91
C VAL A 414 -2.08 6.13 1.83
N TYR A 415 -1.65 6.52 0.63
CA TYR A 415 -0.47 7.38 0.47
C TYR A 415 -0.67 8.75 1.15
N GLU A 416 -1.83 9.37 1.00
CA GLU A 416 -2.15 10.61 1.70
C GLU A 416 -2.15 10.41 3.22
N GLY A 417 -2.78 9.35 3.73
CA GLY A 417 -2.74 9.00 5.15
C GLY A 417 -1.31 8.81 5.68
N TRP A 418 -0.45 8.14 4.90
CA TRP A 418 0.98 7.99 5.20
C TRP A 418 1.70 9.35 5.24
N GLN A 419 1.43 10.24 4.27
CA GLN A 419 1.98 11.59 4.27
C GLN A 419 1.48 12.43 5.45
N LEU A 420 0.23 12.28 5.87
CA LEU A 420 -0.32 12.96 7.05
C LEU A 420 0.37 12.46 8.33
N ILE A 421 0.52 11.15 8.50
CA ILE A 421 1.28 10.54 9.60
C ILE A 421 2.70 11.10 9.66
N LYS A 422 3.36 11.24 8.49
CA LYS A 422 4.70 11.80 8.38
C LYS A 422 4.76 13.30 8.68
N LYS A 423 3.83 14.07 8.13
CA LYS A 423 3.74 15.52 8.28
C LYS A 423 3.47 15.93 9.72
N TYR A 424 2.59 15.20 10.41
CA TYR A 424 2.24 15.46 11.81
C TYR A 424 3.13 14.70 12.81
N GLY A 425 4.03 13.85 12.32
CA GLY A 425 4.99 13.13 13.16
C GLY A 425 4.35 12.13 14.11
N CYS A 426 3.23 11.50 13.72
CA CYS A 426 2.50 10.58 14.61
C CYS A 426 3.36 9.38 15.03
N PHE A 427 4.25 8.90 14.15
CA PHE A 427 5.24 7.85 14.45
C PHE A 427 6.30 8.31 15.47
N GLY A 428 6.41 9.62 15.68
CA GLY A 428 7.22 10.17 16.76
C GLY A 428 6.64 9.71 18.10
N CYS A 429 5.32 9.72 18.29
CA CYS A 429 4.75 9.35 19.59
C CYS A 429 4.16 7.93 19.65
N HIS A 430 3.73 7.38 18.51
CA HIS A 430 3.08 6.07 18.42
C HIS A 430 3.96 5.09 17.68
N GLU A 431 3.98 3.84 18.15
CA GLU A 431 4.51 2.73 17.38
C GLU A 431 3.52 2.41 16.24
N ILE A 432 3.90 2.75 15.00
CA ILE A 432 3.09 2.54 13.80
C ILE A 432 3.85 1.55 12.91
N ASN A 433 3.33 0.32 12.79
CA ASN A 433 3.90 -0.71 11.92
C ASN A 433 4.08 -0.17 10.48
N GLY A 434 5.29 -0.30 9.92
CA GLY A 434 5.66 0.22 8.60
C GLY A 434 6.30 1.62 8.60
N PHE A 435 6.40 2.28 9.74
CA PHE A 435 7.20 3.50 9.93
C PHE A 435 8.41 3.20 10.83
N ASP A 436 9.53 2.79 10.22
CA ASP A 436 10.79 2.58 10.93
C ASP A 436 11.52 3.92 11.18
N ALA A 437 10.99 4.73 12.08
CA ALA A 437 11.82 5.61 12.87
C ALA A 437 12.25 4.78 14.08
N GLY A 438 13.51 4.31 14.12
CA GLY A 438 14.01 3.52 15.23
C GLY A 438 13.66 4.11 16.61
N LYS A 439 13.53 3.25 17.63
CA LYS A 439 13.08 3.49 19.01
C LYS A 439 11.97 4.57 19.21
N PRO A 440 10.77 4.16 19.68
CA PRO A 440 9.60 5.04 19.80
C PRO A 440 9.86 6.29 20.65
N VAL A 441 9.27 7.42 20.25
CA VAL A 441 9.44 8.74 20.90
C VAL A 441 8.16 9.15 21.69
N GLY A 442 7.20 8.25 21.91
CA GLY A 442 6.05 8.48 22.81
C GLY A 442 5.60 7.25 23.59
N PRO A 443 4.68 7.43 24.56
CA PRO A 443 4.24 6.37 25.45
C PRO A 443 3.48 5.27 24.70
N ASP A 444 3.89 4.03 24.95
CA ASP A 444 3.22 2.82 24.48
C ASP A 444 1.80 2.75 25.07
N LEU A 445 0.79 2.93 24.21
CA LEU A 445 -0.63 2.85 24.59
C LEU A 445 -1.08 1.43 24.99
N ARG A 446 -0.22 0.41 24.90
CA ARG A 446 -0.49 -0.95 25.39
C ARG A 446 -0.30 -1.10 26.90
N LEU A 447 0.18 -0.07 27.60
CA LEU A 447 0.45 -0.10 29.05
C LEU A 447 -0.42 0.88 29.87
N GLU A 448 -1.42 1.51 29.27
CA GLU A 448 -2.47 2.17 30.07
C GLU A 448 -3.30 1.07 30.75
N PRO A 449 -3.34 1.00 32.10
CA PRO A 449 -4.06 -0.05 32.81
C PRO A 449 -5.53 0.00 32.39
N GLN A 450 -5.97 -1.05 31.69
CA GLN A 450 -7.34 -1.12 31.16
C GLN A 450 -8.36 -1.34 32.29
N THR A 451 -7.89 -1.66 33.50
CA THR A 451 -8.71 -1.91 34.68
C THR A 451 -8.13 -1.26 35.94
N ALA A 452 -9.01 -0.91 36.88
CA ALA A 452 -8.61 -0.34 38.17
C ALA A 452 -7.73 -1.29 39.01
N ALA A 453 -7.87 -2.61 38.82
CA ALA A 453 -7.06 -3.63 39.49
C ALA A 453 -5.61 -3.65 38.99
N GLU A 454 -5.42 -3.43 37.68
CA GLU A 454 -4.11 -3.37 37.03
C GLU A 454 -3.40 -2.05 37.37
N ALA A 455 -4.14 -0.94 37.43
CA ALA A 455 -3.64 0.36 37.91
C ALA A 455 -3.12 0.28 39.35
N LYS A 456 -3.84 -0.42 40.23
CA LYS A 456 -3.44 -0.62 41.63
C LYS A 456 -2.18 -1.48 41.74
N LYS A 457 -2.08 -2.56 40.95
CA LYS A 457 -0.91 -3.44 40.92
C LYS A 457 0.36 -2.71 40.44
N ILE A 458 0.22 -1.78 39.49
CA ILE A 458 1.31 -0.91 39.02
C ILE A 458 1.68 0.14 40.08
N ALA A 459 0.70 0.70 40.79
CA ALA A 459 0.94 1.67 41.87
C ALA A 459 1.63 1.07 43.11
N ASP A 460 1.41 -0.21 43.37
CA ASP A 460 1.96 -0.93 44.54
C ASP A 460 3.40 -1.44 44.31
N ASP A 461 3.93 -1.38 43.08
CA ASP A 461 5.32 -1.73 42.76
C ASP A 461 6.17 -0.45 42.54
N SER A 462 7.04 -0.14 43.50
CA SER A 462 7.90 1.05 43.47
C SER A 462 8.90 1.09 42.30
N LYS A 463 9.03 0.00 41.54
CA LYS A 463 9.87 -0.10 40.34
C LYS A 463 9.06 -0.13 39.04
N ALA A 464 7.73 -0.28 39.10
CA ALA A 464 6.85 -0.27 37.94
C ALA A 464 6.29 1.15 37.73
N VAL A 465 7.00 1.97 36.95
CA VAL A 465 6.47 3.25 36.46
C VAL A 465 5.98 3.05 35.03
N ALA A 466 4.70 3.35 34.76
CA ALA A 466 4.17 3.35 33.40
C ALA A 466 5.00 4.27 32.48
N GLY A 467 5.45 3.74 31.33
CA GLY A 467 6.27 4.46 30.33
C GLY A 467 7.78 4.32 30.55
N VAL A 468 8.39 3.32 29.91
CA VAL A 468 9.80 2.92 30.16
C VAL A 468 10.84 3.69 29.33
N GLU A 469 10.47 4.50 28.34
CA GLU A 469 11.44 5.27 27.54
C GLU A 469 11.48 6.76 27.93
N ARG A 470 12.68 7.33 27.87
CA ARG A 470 12.95 8.74 28.14
C ARG A 470 12.32 9.58 27.00
N LYS A 471 11.58 10.63 27.35
CA LYS A 471 11.19 11.67 26.36
C LYS A 471 12.46 12.18 25.64
N VAL A 472 12.39 12.49 24.35
CA VAL A 472 13.58 12.89 23.55
C VAL A 472 14.31 14.09 24.15
N GLY A 473 13.58 15.01 24.79
CA GLY A 473 14.14 16.16 25.49
C GLY A 473 14.85 15.82 26.82
N PRO A 474 15.76 16.68 27.30
CA PRO A 474 16.21 16.63 28.69
C PRO A 474 15.07 16.96 29.65
N SER A 475 15.09 16.36 30.86
CA SER A 475 14.19 16.79 31.93
C SER A 475 14.37 18.28 32.22
N LEU A 476 13.26 19.00 32.29
CA LEU A 476 13.20 20.41 32.69
C LEU A 476 12.80 20.57 34.16
N GLN A 477 12.65 19.47 34.90
CA GLN A 477 12.21 19.46 36.30
C GLN A 477 13.06 20.36 37.22
N HIS A 478 14.37 20.45 36.94
CA HIS A 478 15.34 21.24 37.70
C HIS A 478 16.00 22.30 36.83
N ILE A 479 15.28 22.85 35.84
CA ILE A 479 15.88 23.78 34.87
C ILE A 479 16.45 25.04 35.55
N ALA A 480 15.80 25.55 36.59
CA ALA A 480 16.23 26.76 37.31
C ALA A 480 17.51 26.56 38.14
N SER A 481 17.87 25.32 38.50
CA SER A 481 19.13 25.05 39.19
C SER A 481 20.33 25.06 38.24
N LYS A 482 20.09 24.84 36.95
CA LYS A 482 21.13 24.65 35.93
C LYS A 482 21.52 25.93 35.20
N THR A 483 20.52 26.71 34.80
CA THR A 483 20.68 27.80 33.83
C THR A 483 19.91 29.05 34.26
N THR A 484 19.96 30.11 33.45
CA THR A 484 19.24 31.37 33.69
C THR A 484 18.03 31.51 32.78
N ARG A 485 17.12 32.44 33.11
CA ARG A 485 15.92 32.68 32.29
C ARG A 485 16.30 33.19 30.90
N GLU A 486 17.31 34.04 30.84
CA GLU A 486 17.85 34.67 29.64
C GLU A 486 18.54 33.63 28.75
N TRP A 487 19.25 32.65 29.33
CA TRP A 487 19.76 31.53 28.54
C TRP A 487 18.62 30.67 27.99
N LEU A 488 17.56 30.42 28.77
CA LEU A 488 16.44 29.59 28.32
C LEU A 488 15.64 30.23 27.19
N THR A 489 15.40 31.55 27.24
CA THR A 489 14.82 32.29 26.11
C THR A 489 15.75 32.23 24.90
N HIS A 490 17.05 32.45 25.12
CA HIS A 490 18.04 32.38 24.04
C HIS A 490 18.11 30.97 23.41
N TRP A 491 17.99 29.91 24.20
CA TRP A 491 18.00 28.55 23.66
C TRP A 491 16.71 28.24 22.89
N THR A 492 15.56 28.65 23.42
CA THR A 492 14.24 28.33 22.85
C THR A 492 13.97 29.08 21.56
N GLU A 493 14.48 30.30 21.41
CA GLU A 493 14.31 31.11 20.19
C GLU A 493 14.95 30.46 18.96
N GLU A 494 16.22 30.03 19.07
CA GLU A 494 16.94 29.41 17.97
C GLU A 494 18.00 28.42 18.50
N PRO A 495 17.62 27.17 18.79
CA PRO A 495 18.52 26.19 19.41
C PRO A 495 19.81 25.93 18.62
N LYS A 496 19.72 25.98 17.28
CA LYS A 496 20.82 25.66 16.37
C LYS A 496 21.97 26.66 16.41
N ARG A 497 21.73 27.91 16.84
CA ARG A 497 22.79 28.92 16.99
C ARG A 497 23.78 28.55 18.09
N PHE A 498 23.29 27.94 19.16
CA PHE A 498 24.12 27.46 20.26
C PHE A 498 24.67 26.06 19.96
N ARG A 499 23.83 25.15 19.44
CA ARG A 499 24.21 23.78 19.09
C ARG A 499 23.70 23.39 17.70
N PRO A 500 24.54 23.43 16.65
CA PRO A 500 24.14 23.10 15.29
C PRO A 500 23.55 21.69 15.12
N THR A 501 24.00 20.72 15.93
CA THR A 501 23.59 19.32 15.91
C THR A 501 22.39 18.99 16.83
N THR A 502 21.68 20.01 17.33
CA THR A 502 20.53 19.78 18.21
C THR A 502 19.32 19.26 17.45
N ASN A 503 18.60 18.32 18.07
CA ASN A 503 17.32 17.80 17.57
C ASN A 503 16.13 18.66 18.01
N MET A 504 16.34 19.67 18.88
CA MET A 504 15.27 20.58 19.25
C MET A 504 14.89 21.43 18.03
N PRO A 505 13.63 21.39 17.57
CA PRO A 505 13.17 22.20 16.45
C PRO A 505 13.21 23.69 16.82
N GLN A 506 13.38 24.53 15.79
CA GLN A 506 13.23 25.98 15.91
C GLN A 506 11.77 26.33 15.66
N PHE A 507 11.14 27.03 16.61
CA PHE A 507 9.73 27.43 16.51
C PHE A 507 9.55 28.92 16.21
N PHE A 508 10.58 29.72 16.42
CA PHE A 508 10.56 31.18 16.31
C PHE A 508 11.46 31.65 15.16
N ASN A 509 11.23 32.88 14.68
CA ASN A 509 11.96 33.48 13.56
C ASN A 509 11.87 32.66 12.25
N LEU A 510 10.74 31.99 12.02
CA LEU A 510 10.41 31.26 10.81
C LEU A 510 9.59 32.14 9.86
N THR A 511 9.51 31.74 8.58
CA THR A 511 8.79 32.50 7.54
C THR A 511 7.30 32.74 7.84
N ASN A 512 6.70 31.92 8.70
CA ASN A 512 5.30 32.03 9.11
C ASN A 512 5.09 32.84 10.40
N ASN A 513 6.14 33.34 11.07
CA ASN A 513 6.06 34.22 12.24
C ASN A 513 7.13 35.33 12.27
N SER A 514 7.72 35.66 11.12
CA SER A 514 8.77 36.69 10.99
C SER A 514 8.24 38.10 10.68
N ASP A 515 6.92 38.28 10.54
CA ASP A 515 6.30 39.59 10.38
C ASP A 515 6.33 40.40 11.69
N ALA A 516 5.96 41.69 11.64
CA ALA A 516 6.03 42.56 12.83
C ALA A 516 5.20 42.00 14.01
N HIS A 517 3.98 41.54 13.74
CA HIS A 517 3.11 40.96 14.76
C HIS A 517 3.65 39.63 15.30
N GLY A 518 4.17 38.77 14.44
CA GLY A 518 4.79 37.50 14.82
C GLY A 518 6.01 37.69 15.70
N LYS A 519 6.82 38.74 15.45
CA LYS A 519 7.98 39.09 16.30
C LYS A 519 7.55 39.54 17.70
N ASP A 520 6.54 40.39 17.80
CA ASP A 520 6.06 40.87 19.10
C ASP A 520 5.43 39.72 19.92
N PHE A 521 4.65 38.85 19.28
CA PHE A 521 4.11 37.66 19.94
C PHE A 521 5.20 36.67 20.34
N SER A 522 6.22 36.46 19.50
CA SER A 522 7.34 35.57 19.81
C SER A 522 8.07 36.01 21.07
N LYS A 523 8.28 37.31 21.30
CA LYS A 523 8.88 37.83 22.53
C LYS A 523 8.06 37.48 23.77
N ALA A 524 6.75 37.73 23.71
CA ALA A 524 5.84 37.43 24.80
C ALA A 524 5.77 35.93 25.10
N GLU A 525 5.69 35.10 24.06
CA GLU A 525 5.73 33.63 24.15
C GLU A 525 7.04 33.13 24.77
N LEU A 526 8.20 33.63 24.32
CA LEU A 526 9.51 33.22 24.85
C LEU A 526 9.68 33.56 26.32
N ALA A 527 9.36 34.79 26.72
CA ALA A 527 9.47 35.19 28.13
C ALA A 527 8.43 34.49 29.02
N ALA A 528 7.24 34.16 28.49
CA ALA A 528 6.24 33.38 29.21
C ALA A 528 6.66 31.90 29.40
N ILE A 529 7.25 31.26 28.39
CA ILE A 529 7.86 29.92 28.51
C ILE A 529 8.90 29.92 29.64
N ALA A 530 9.82 30.88 29.62
CA ALA A 530 10.87 30.97 30.63
C ALA A 530 10.29 31.23 32.03
N HIS A 531 9.29 32.11 32.16
CA HIS A 531 8.60 32.37 33.41
C HIS A 531 7.94 31.10 33.97
N TYR A 532 7.14 30.40 33.16
CA TYR A 532 6.41 29.21 33.57
C TYR A 532 7.36 28.06 33.97
N LEU A 533 8.39 27.79 33.17
CA LEU A 533 9.33 26.71 33.44
C LEU A 533 10.18 26.99 34.69
N PHE A 534 10.57 28.24 34.93
CA PHE A 534 11.29 28.60 36.16
C PHE A 534 10.40 28.59 37.38
N GLY A 535 9.14 29.07 37.27
CA GLY A 535 8.17 29.04 38.36
C GLY A 535 7.78 27.63 38.80
N ASN A 536 7.81 26.66 37.87
CA ASN A 536 7.51 25.25 38.13
C ASN A 536 8.75 24.37 38.33
N SER A 537 9.95 24.96 38.36
CA SER A 537 11.19 24.21 38.58
C SER A 537 11.29 23.77 40.03
N LYS A 538 11.56 22.49 40.27
CA LYS A 538 11.84 21.96 41.62
C LYS A 538 13.26 22.29 42.03
N GLU A 539 13.43 22.60 43.31
CA GLU A 539 14.75 22.79 43.89
C GLU A 539 15.57 21.50 43.82
N LEU A 540 16.87 21.63 43.57
CA LEU A 540 17.82 20.52 43.55
C LEU A 540 18.94 20.82 44.52
N LYS A 541 19.15 19.93 45.49
CA LYS A 541 20.27 20.03 46.43
C LYS A 541 21.57 19.63 45.74
N ALA A 542 22.40 20.62 45.43
CA ALA A 542 23.74 20.41 44.88
C ALA A 542 24.74 20.05 45.99
N ASP A 543 25.65 19.13 45.68
CA ASP A 543 26.80 18.80 46.51
C ASP A 543 27.94 19.78 46.31
N GLN A 544 28.88 19.77 47.25
CA GLN A 544 30.11 20.54 47.21
C GLN A 544 31.30 19.59 47.35
N PRO A 545 32.48 19.93 46.80
CA PRO A 545 33.70 19.19 47.05
C PRO A 545 34.04 19.14 48.55
N PRO A 546 34.88 18.19 48.99
CA PRO A 546 35.35 18.13 50.36
C PRO A 546 35.93 19.47 50.85
N ALA A 547 35.66 19.82 52.11
CA ALA A 547 36.09 21.09 52.69
C ALA A 547 37.61 21.28 52.55
N GLY A 548 38.02 22.44 52.02
CA GLY A 548 39.44 22.78 51.79
C GLY A 548 40.02 22.26 50.47
N TYR A 549 39.28 21.49 49.67
CA TYR A 549 39.72 21.07 48.34
C TYR A 549 39.68 22.23 47.33
N GLN A 550 40.75 22.38 46.55
CA GLN A 550 40.86 23.39 45.48
C GLN A 550 40.88 22.68 44.11
N PRO A 551 39.81 22.83 43.28
CA PRO A 551 39.74 22.22 41.96
C PRO A 551 40.83 22.71 41.00
N ASP A 552 41.44 21.79 40.25
CA ASP A 552 42.50 22.08 39.26
C ASP A 552 42.02 21.79 37.83
N ALA A 553 41.81 22.84 37.03
CA ALA A 553 41.33 22.73 35.66
C ALA A 553 42.31 21.98 34.73
N LYS A 554 43.63 22.06 34.93
CA LYS A 554 44.61 21.34 34.09
C LYS A 554 44.55 19.85 34.36
N ARG A 555 44.39 19.47 35.63
CA ARG A 555 44.17 18.08 36.03
C ARG A 555 42.80 17.58 35.55
N GLY A 556 41.79 18.44 35.61
CA GLY A 556 40.45 18.21 35.06
C GLY A 556 40.43 17.87 33.59
N GLU A 557 41.19 18.60 32.76
CA GLU A 557 41.35 18.29 31.33
C GLU A 557 41.90 16.86 31.13
N THR A 558 42.89 16.49 31.93
CA THR A 558 43.49 15.15 31.87
C THR A 558 42.49 14.07 32.28
N PHE A 559 41.70 14.30 33.34
CA PHE A 559 40.65 13.37 33.74
C PHE A 559 39.51 13.28 32.74
N PHE A 560 39.12 14.39 32.10
CA PHE A 560 38.11 14.38 31.04
C PHE A 560 38.52 13.45 29.89
N ALA A 561 39.81 13.42 29.55
CA ALA A 561 40.35 12.52 28.54
C ALA A 561 40.39 11.05 28.99
N GLN A 562 40.76 10.80 30.26
CA GLN A 562 41.05 9.45 30.77
C GLN A 562 39.83 8.72 31.37
N LYS A 563 38.84 9.46 31.88
CA LYS A 563 37.68 8.90 32.60
C LYS A 563 36.50 8.55 31.66
N GLY A 564 36.76 8.41 30.37
CA GLY A 564 35.78 7.94 29.39
C GLY A 564 34.80 9.00 28.88
N CYS A 565 34.93 10.27 29.27
CA CYS A 565 34.01 11.33 28.84
C CYS A 565 34.01 11.49 27.31
N LEU A 566 35.18 11.36 26.67
CA LEU A 566 35.35 11.45 25.21
C LEU A 566 34.77 10.26 24.42
N ALA A 567 34.36 9.18 25.09
CA ALA A 567 33.66 8.08 24.42
C ALA A 567 32.24 8.46 24.00
N CYS A 568 31.64 9.42 24.71
CA CYS A 568 30.30 9.91 24.45
C CYS A 568 30.28 11.39 24.03
N HIS A 569 31.10 12.23 24.63
CA HIS A 569 31.12 13.68 24.42
C HIS A 569 32.27 14.12 23.51
N SER A 570 32.05 15.21 22.77
CA SER A 570 33.07 15.93 22.01
C SER A 570 33.47 17.25 22.69
N HIS A 571 34.66 17.75 22.36
CA HIS A 571 35.19 19.03 22.86
C HIS A 571 36.18 19.63 21.85
N ASP A 572 36.15 20.96 21.66
CA ASP A 572 36.82 21.68 20.56
C ASP A 572 38.27 22.06 20.89
N ALA A 573 38.71 21.84 22.14
CA ALA A 573 40.10 22.03 22.54
C ALA A 573 41.05 21.25 21.62
N ASP A 574 42.20 21.84 21.29
CA ASP A 574 43.17 21.26 20.34
C ASP A 574 43.56 19.81 20.68
N ARG A 575 43.66 19.51 21.98
CA ARG A 575 43.98 18.19 22.52
C ARG A 575 42.95 17.10 22.15
N PHE A 576 41.71 17.49 21.83
CA PHE A 576 40.57 16.58 21.63
C PHE A 576 39.98 16.61 20.21
N LYS A 577 40.59 17.35 19.27
CA LYS A 577 40.14 17.47 17.87
C LYS A 577 39.92 16.13 17.12
N GLY A 578 40.54 15.04 17.58
CA GLY A 578 40.33 13.69 17.04
C GLY A 578 39.06 12.99 17.52
N SER A 579 38.43 13.44 18.61
CA SER A 579 37.20 12.83 19.14
C SER A 579 35.96 13.33 18.40
N LYS A 580 35.25 12.41 17.75
CA LYS A 580 34.00 12.66 17.03
C LYS A 580 32.78 12.02 17.72
N ALA A 581 32.83 11.82 19.03
CA ALA A 581 31.70 11.22 19.74
C ALA A 581 30.49 12.17 19.73
N GLU A 582 29.35 11.66 19.23
CA GLU A 582 28.09 12.42 19.08
C GLU A 582 26.96 11.90 19.99
N PHE A 583 27.21 10.86 20.77
CA PHE A 583 26.20 10.30 21.70
C PHE A 583 25.80 11.31 22.77
N GLY A 584 26.78 12.00 23.33
CA GLY A 584 26.63 13.15 24.22
C GLY A 584 26.82 14.47 23.47
N PRO A 585 26.30 15.59 24.01
CA PRO A 585 26.57 16.92 23.46
C PRO A 585 28.06 17.26 23.43
N ASN A 586 28.45 18.11 22.48
CA ASN A 586 29.71 18.84 22.54
C ASN A 586 29.70 19.76 23.79
N LEU A 587 30.73 19.65 24.64
CA LEU A 587 30.79 20.32 25.94
C LEU A 587 31.60 21.61 25.95
N SER A 588 32.15 22.05 24.80
CA SER A 588 33.04 23.23 24.73
C SER A 588 32.38 24.53 25.19
N LYS A 589 31.05 24.65 25.01
CA LYS A 589 30.27 25.83 25.38
C LYS A 589 29.49 25.66 26.67
N VAL A 590 29.82 24.67 27.50
CA VAL A 590 29.04 24.38 28.72
C VAL A 590 29.10 25.54 29.74
N ALA A 591 30.24 26.24 29.83
CA ALA A 591 30.41 27.44 30.65
C ALA A 591 29.48 28.60 30.26
N ALA A 592 29.15 28.72 28.97
CA ALA A 592 28.17 29.69 28.48
C ALA A 592 26.72 29.31 28.84
N LYS A 593 26.43 28.07 29.22
CA LYS A 593 25.07 27.58 29.51
C LYS A 593 24.74 27.55 31.00
N ILE A 594 25.71 27.17 31.82
CA ILE A 594 25.52 26.96 33.25
C ILE A 594 25.60 28.31 33.98
N LYS A 595 24.89 28.45 35.10
CA LYS A 595 25.00 29.62 35.99
C LYS A 595 26.46 29.94 36.33
N SER A 596 26.79 31.21 36.52
CA SER A 596 28.12 31.62 36.94
C SER A 596 28.35 31.38 38.44
N GLY A 597 29.63 31.30 38.84
CA GLY A 597 30.02 31.19 40.24
C GLY A 597 29.74 29.84 40.89
N ALA A 598 29.62 29.84 42.22
CA ALA A 598 29.54 28.63 43.03
C ALA A 598 28.28 27.78 42.72
N GLU A 599 27.15 28.40 42.38
CA GLU A 599 25.91 27.67 42.07
C GLU A 599 26.09 26.76 40.85
N GLY A 600 26.64 27.30 39.76
CA GLY A 600 26.87 26.53 38.54
C GLY A 600 27.96 25.47 38.69
N PHE A 601 29.03 25.80 39.43
CA PHE A 601 30.06 24.85 39.78
C PHE A 601 29.51 23.66 40.55
N ASN A 602 28.77 23.91 41.64
CA ASN A 602 28.17 22.87 42.46
C ASN A 602 27.15 22.03 41.66
N TRP A 603 26.37 22.67 40.77
CA TRP A 603 25.45 21.96 39.88
C TRP A 603 26.19 20.98 38.97
N LEU A 604 27.25 21.44 38.29
CA LEU A 604 28.01 20.61 37.35
C LEU A 604 28.78 19.50 38.07
N TYR A 605 29.38 19.82 39.22
CA TYR A 605 30.02 18.85 40.10
C TYR A 605 29.05 17.72 40.47
N THR A 606 27.86 18.07 40.96
CA THR A 606 26.82 17.11 41.31
C THR A 606 26.38 16.27 40.10
N TRP A 607 26.26 16.89 38.92
CA TRP A 607 25.87 16.18 37.69
C TRP A 607 26.92 15.18 37.23
N ILE A 608 28.21 15.51 37.34
CA ILE A 608 29.31 14.61 36.98
C ILE A 608 29.41 13.46 37.98
N ARG A 609 29.18 13.73 39.27
CA ARG A 609 29.29 12.73 40.34
C ARG A 609 28.07 11.80 40.42
N GLU A 610 26.86 12.32 40.27
CA GLU A 610 25.61 11.58 40.47
C GLU A 610 24.51 12.10 39.52
N PRO A 611 24.58 11.78 38.22
CA PRO A 611 23.69 12.36 37.21
C PRO A 611 22.22 11.96 37.43
N GLU A 612 21.96 10.79 38.02
CA GLU A 612 20.61 10.31 38.35
C GLU A 612 19.87 11.22 39.33
N ARG A 613 20.61 11.95 40.19
CA ARG A 613 20.03 12.91 41.14
C ARG A 613 19.31 14.06 40.43
N HIS A 614 19.79 14.48 39.28
CA HIS A 614 19.17 15.51 38.46
C HIS A 614 18.10 14.94 37.54
N HIS A 615 18.31 13.71 37.08
CA HIS A 615 17.42 13.06 36.13
C HIS A 615 17.50 11.54 36.32
N PRO A 616 16.52 10.91 37.02
CA PRO A 616 16.57 9.48 37.35
C PRO A 616 16.75 8.55 36.14
N ARG A 617 16.28 8.95 34.95
CA ARG A 617 16.39 8.19 33.68
C ARG A 617 17.46 8.73 32.72
N THR A 618 18.56 9.26 33.25
CA THR A 618 19.63 9.87 32.44
C THR A 618 20.43 8.80 31.70
N LYS A 619 20.94 9.13 30.49
CA LYS A 619 21.89 8.28 29.76
C LYS A 619 23.34 8.55 30.15
N MET A 620 23.60 9.63 30.89
CA MET A 620 24.92 9.88 31.43
C MET A 620 25.13 8.90 32.58
N PRO A 621 26.08 7.96 32.45
CA PRO A 621 26.31 6.97 33.49
C PRO A 621 26.92 7.64 34.73
N ASP A 622 26.71 7.03 35.88
CA ASP A 622 27.59 7.25 37.03
C ASP A 622 28.98 6.67 36.68
N LEU A 623 29.99 7.54 36.67
CA LEU A 623 31.37 7.19 36.36
C LEU A 623 32.20 6.85 37.62
N PHE A 624 31.55 6.77 38.79
CA PHE A 624 32.14 6.46 40.08
C PHE A 624 33.36 7.35 40.41
N LEU A 625 33.19 8.67 40.22
CA LEU A 625 34.24 9.69 40.35
C LEU A 625 34.33 10.24 41.78
N ASP A 626 34.39 9.35 42.77
CA ASP A 626 34.54 9.75 44.17
C ASP A 626 35.93 10.34 44.47
N PRO A 627 36.05 11.24 45.48
CA PRO A 627 37.34 11.76 45.91
C PRO A 627 38.27 10.63 46.40
N VAL A 628 39.48 10.58 45.87
CA VAL A 628 40.49 9.57 46.17
C VAL A 628 41.73 10.20 46.81
N LYS A 629 42.30 9.53 47.82
CA LYS A 629 43.63 9.90 48.35
C LYS A 629 44.72 9.25 47.52
N GLN A 630 45.59 10.05 46.91
CA GLN A 630 46.80 9.60 46.23
C GLN A 630 48.01 10.03 47.09
N GLY A 631 48.50 9.13 47.94
CA GLY A 631 49.44 9.48 49.00
C GLY A 631 48.79 10.41 50.03
N ASP A 632 49.44 11.52 50.36
CA ASP A 632 48.91 12.54 51.29
C ASP A 632 48.00 13.59 50.61
N VAL A 633 47.81 13.50 49.29
CA VAL A 633 47.03 14.48 48.51
C VAL A 633 45.65 13.92 48.21
N LEU A 634 44.60 14.64 48.64
CA LEU A 634 43.24 14.37 48.21
C LEU A 634 43.05 14.87 46.77
N VAL A 635 42.48 14.04 45.90
CA VAL A 635 42.17 14.37 44.51
C VAL A 635 40.70 14.06 44.24
N ASP A 636 39.95 15.03 43.74
CA ASP A 636 38.54 14.89 43.37
C ASP A 636 38.40 15.05 41.85
N PRO A 637 38.30 13.93 41.10
CA PRO A 637 38.20 13.98 39.65
C PRO A 637 36.95 14.70 39.15
N ALA A 638 35.81 14.58 39.84
CA ALA A 638 34.57 15.25 39.45
C ALA A 638 34.69 16.77 39.60
N ALA A 639 35.31 17.24 40.69
CA ALA A 639 35.53 18.67 40.94
C ALA A 639 36.52 19.27 39.93
N ASP A 640 37.60 18.55 39.62
CA ASP A 640 38.59 19.01 38.64
C ASP A 640 38.01 19.07 37.22
N ILE A 641 37.23 18.05 36.80
CA ILE A 641 36.55 18.07 35.49
C ILE A 641 35.53 19.22 35.44
N ALA A 642 34.77 19.46 36.50
CA ALA A 642 33.85 20.59 36.56
C ALA A 642 34.59 21.93 36.41
N ALA A 643 35.74 22.09 37.07
CA ALA A 643 36.58 23.27 36.94
C ALA A 643 37.13 23.46 35.51
N TYR A 644 37.56 22.38 34.85
CA TYR A 644 37.98 22.40 33.46
C TYR A 644 36.86 22.86 32.53
N LEU A 645 35.70 22.22 32.61
CA LEU A 645 34.54 22.51 31.76
C LEU A 645 34.01 23.94 31.95
N LEU A 646 34.15 24.50 33.16
CA LEU A 646 33.77 25.88 33.47
C LEU A 646 34.89 26.90 33.22
N SER A 647 36.10 26.48 32.84
CA SER A 647 37.19 27.38 32.46
C SER A 647 37.08 27.93 31.03
N GLY A 648 36.10 27.44 30.25
CA GLY A 648 35.83 27.88 28.88
C GLY A 648 35.13 29.24 28.78
N GLU A 649 34.69 29.58 27.57
CA GLU A 649 34.02 30.85 27.28
C GLU A 649 32.65 30.95 27.99
N THR A 650 32.44 32.06 28.71
CA THR A 650 31.15 32.39 29.32
C THR A 650 30.40 33.39 28.46
N ALA A 651 29.06 33.41 28.56
CA ALA A 651 28.23 34.32 27.79
C ALA A 651 27.20 35.01 28.70
N LYS A 652 26.84 36.24 28.34
CA LYS A 652 25.69 36.96 28.91
C LYS A 652 24.58 36.98 27.87
N TYR A 653 23.35 36.78 28.31
CA TYR A 653 22.16 36.77 27.46
C TYR A 653 21.22 37.88 27.89
N ASP A 654 20.58 38.49 26.90
CA ASP A 654 19.66 39.60 27.14
C ASP A 654 18.31 39.09 27.66
N ALA A 655 17.76 39.79 28.65
CA ALA A 655 16.40 39.57 29.11
C ALA A 655 15.41 40.09 28.06
N ILE A 656 14.35 39.32 27.80
CA ILE A 656 13.23 39.79 26.98
C ILE A 656 12.27 40.53 27.91
N GLU A 657 12.18 41.84 27.73
CA GLU A 657 11.15 42.66 28.38
C GLU A 657 9.86 42.61 27.57
N ILE A 658 8.72 42.45 28.27
CA ILE A 658 7.38 42.46 27.66
C ILE A 658 6.54 43.49 28.41
N THR A 659 5.85 44.35 27.66
CA THR A 659 4.89 45.30 28.24
C THR A 659 3.58 44.58 28.62
N ASP A 660 2.84 45.12 29.59
CA ASP A 660 1.54 44.55 29.96
C ASP A 660 0.52 44.61 28.82
N ALA A 661 0.61 45.64 27.97
CA ALA A 661 -0.26 45.78 26.80
C ALA A 661 -0.05 44.68 25.76
N GLU A 662 1.20 44.31 25.48
CA GLU A 662 1.53 43.20 24.56
C GLU A 662 1.07 41.85 25.13
N LEU A 663 1.26 41.65 26.43
CA LEU A 663 0.81 40.46 27.14
C LEU A 663 -0.71 40.34 27.13
N ASP A 664 -1.43 41.43 27.42
CA ASP A 664 -2.90 41.46 27.44
C ASP A 664 -3.49 41.14 26.07
N LYS A 665 -2.97 41.77 25.02
CA LYS A 665 -3.43 41.54 23.63
C LYS A 665 -3.26 40.07 23.23
N LEU A 666 -2.15 39.44 23.59
CA LEU A 666 -1.88 38.05 23.24
C LEU A 666 -2.75 37.08 24.04
N VAL A 667 -2.90 37.29 25.35
CA VAL A 667 -3.76 36.47 26.21
C VAL A 667 -5.22 36.56 25.76
N GLU A 668 -5.73 37.78 25.53
CA GLU A 668 -7.08 38.00 25.03
C GLU A 668 -7.30 37.28 23.69
N MET A 669 -6.34 37.43 22.75
CA MET A 669 -6.41 36.76 21.45
C MET A 669 -6.47 35.23 21.59
N LEU A 670 -5.66 34.64 22.47
CA LEU A 670 -5.59 33.19 22.65
C LEU A 670 -6.86 32.62 23.29
N LEU A 671 -7.45 33.33 24.26
CA LEU A 671 -8.70 32.96 24.91
C LEU A 671 -9.85 32.76 23.91
N TRP A 672 -10.06 33.72 23.00
CA TRP A 672 -11.15 33.59 22.03
C TRP A 672 -10.77 32.72 20.82
N ARG A 673 -9.52 32.74 20.33
CA ARG A 673 -9.11 31.90 19.18
C ARG A 673 -9.13 30.41 19.50
N ARG A 674 -8.89 30.04 20.76
CA ARG A 674 -9.05 28.65 21.23
C ARG A 674 -10.52 28.25 21.46
N LYS A 675 -11.46 29.19 21.25
CA LYS A 675 -12.91 29.00 21.45
C LYS A 675 -13.28 28.54 22.87
N THR A 676 -12.43 28.84 23.86
CA THR A 676 -12.73 28.53 25.27
C THR A 676 -13.70 29.52 25.87
N VAL A 677 -13.69 30.77 25.38
CA VAL A 677 -14.66 31.82 25.68
C VAL A 677 -15.01 32.62 24.41
N THR A 678 -16.13 33.34 24.42
CA THR A 678 -16.46 34.28 23.34
C THR A 678 -15.54 35.51 23.37
N PRO A 679 -15.37 36.27 22.27
CA PRO A 679 -14.58 37.50 22.27
C PRO A 679 -15.00 38.50 23.36
N ALA A 680 -16.31 38.68 23.57
CA ALA A 680 -16.82 39.55 24.62
C ALA A 680 -16.42 39.07 26.03
N GLN A 681 -16.50 37.76 26.27
CA GLN A 681 -16.05 37.16 27.53
C GLN A 681 -14.53 37.24 27.71
N ALA A 682 -13.74 37.17 26.64
CA ALA A 682 -12.29 37.36 26.72
C ALA A 682 -11.96 38.78 27.20
N THR A 683 -12.57 39.81 26.61
CA THR A 683 -12.42 41.21 27.06
C THR A 683 -12.91 41.40 28.50
N GLU A 684 -13.99 40.73 28.89
CA GLU A 684 -14.50 40.73 30.26
C GLU A 684 -13.51 40.10 31.24
N VAL A 685 -12.90 38.96 30.91
CA VAL A 685 -11.86 38.31 31.73
C VAL A 685 -10.68 39.25 31.94
N MET A 686 -10.23 39.92 30.89
CA MET A 686 -9.07 40.83 30.97
C MET A 686 -9.35 42.06 31.83
N SER A 687 -10.57 42.62 31.77
CA SER A 687 -10.95 43.81 32.53
C SER A 687 -11.37 43.52 33.97
N THR A 688 -12.12 42.43 34.21
CA THR A 688 -12.67 42.08 35.53
C THR A 688 -11.76 41.16 36.34
N ARG A 689 -10.78 40.51 35.69
CA ARG A 689 -9.92 39.46 36.27
C ARG A 689 -10.72 38.24 36.77
N LYS A 690 -11.92 38.04 36.24
CA LYS A 690 -12.82 36.93 36.56
C LYS A 690 -13.06 36.06 35.34
N TYR A 691 -12.85 34.76 35.51
CA TYR A 691 -13.12 33.79 34.46
C TYR A 691 -14.59 33.33 34.53
N PRO A 692 -15.29 33.16 33.38
CA PRO A 692 -16.74 32.90 33.36
C PRO A 692 -17.15 31.49 33.84
N LEU A 693 -16.19 30.58 34.00
CA LEU A 693 -16.43 29.20 34.47
C LEU A 693 -15.74 28.96 35.81
N ALA A 694 -16.35 28.11 36.64
CA ALA A 694 -15.79 27.70 37.93
C ALA A 694 -14.50 26.87 37.72
N ARG A 695 -13.52 27.03 38.62
CA ARG A 695 -12.18 26.41 38.52
C ARG A 695 -12.24 24.90 38.33
N GLU A 696 -13.17 24.23 39.00
CA GLU A 696 -13.35 22.77 39.00
C GLU A 696 -13.83 22.24 37.65
N THR A 697 -14.47 23.10 36.85
CA THR A 697 -15.01 22.76 35.52
C THR A 697 -13.99 22.97 34.41
N VAL A 698 -12.90 23.71 34.69
CA VAL A 698 -11.89 24.10 33.71
C VAL A 698 -10.75 23.09 33.73
N LYS A 699 -10.69 22.28 32.67
CA LYS A 699 -9.63 21.25 32.48
C LYS A 699 -8.47 21.73 31.60
N GLY A 700 -8.59 22.92 31.01
CA GLY A 700 -7.62 23.50 30.07
C GLY A 700 -6.53 24.35 30.74
N ASP A 701 -5.71 25.00 29.91
CA ASP A 701 -4.64 25.89 30.37
C ASP A 701 -5.19 27.13 31.09
N GLU A 702 -6.45 27.48 30.86
CA GLU A 702 -7.15 28.63 31.43
C GLU A 702 -7.24 28.58 32.96
N ILE A 703 -7.01 27.43 33.57
CA ILE A 703 -6.94 27.26 35.03
C ILE A 703 -5.91 28.20 35.70
N GLU A 704 -4.87 28.61 34.97
CA GLU A 704 -3.86 29.57 35.46
C GLU A 704 -4.45 30.97 35.70
N LEU A 705 -5.48 31.35 34.94
CA LEU A 705 -6.16 32.65 35.06
C LEU A 705 -7.19 32.69 36.20
N ILE A 706 -7.53 31.54 36.79
CA ILE A 706 -8.59 31.43 37.80
C ILE A 706 -7.94 31.36 39.20
N PRO A 707 -8.29 32.24 40.14
CA PRO A 707 -7.79 32.16 41.51
C PRO A 707 -8.29 30.89 42.22
N GLU A 708 -7.60 30.46 43.27
CA GLU A 708 -8.02 29.30 44.08
C GLU A 708 -9.32 29.55 44.85
N SER A 709 -9.57 30.81 45.23
CA SER A 709 -10.83 31.27 45.81
C SER A 709 -11.54 32.21 44.85
N ALA A 710 -12.83 31.96 44.57
CA ALA A 710 -13.65 32.73 43.64
C ALA A 710 -13.79 34.23 44.03
N ASP A 711 -13.60 34.56 45.30
CA ASP A 711 -13.71 35.92 45.85
C ASP A 711 -12.36 36.62 46.06
N ALA A 712 -11.24 35.99 45.67
CA ALA A 712 -9.92 36.57 45.85
C ALA A 712 -9.74 37.85 45.00
N LYS A 713 -9.36 38.95 45.65
CA LYS A 713 -8.95 40.18 44.94
C LYS A 713 -7.54 39.99 44.39
N ILE A 714 -7.42 39.96 43.05
CA ILE A 714 -6.15 39.76 42.36
C ILE A 714 -5.44 41.11 42.19
N SER A 715 -4.22 41.24 42.74
CA SER A 715 -3.36 42.43 42.53
C SER A 715 -2.85 42.52 41.08
N ASP A 716 -2.32 43.67 40.68
CA ASP A 716 -1.79 43.85 39.31
C ASP A 716 -0.61 42.92 39.03
N GLU A 717 0.27 42.74 40.01
CA GLU A 717 1.41 41.82 39.94
C GLU A 717 0.96 40.36 39.85
N GLU A 718 -0.01 39.95 40.67
CA GLU A 718 -0.55 38.59 40.64
C GLU A 718 -1.26 38.31 39.31
N TRP A 719 -2.02 39.28 38.79
CA TRP A 719 -2.67 39.15 37.50
C TRP A 719 -1.65 39.01 36.37
N ARG A 720 -0.57 39.80 36.42
CA ARG A 720 0.53 39.69 35.47
C ARG A 720 1.18 38.30 35.51
N ASN A 721 1.46 37.75 36.70
CA ASN A 721 2.04 36.41 36.84
C ASN A 721 1.12 35.31 36.30
N ARG A 722 -0.19 35.41 36.57
CA ARG A 722 -1.18 34.47 36.02
C ARG A 722 -1.25 34.49 34.50
N LYS A 723 -1.24 35.68 33.89
CA LYS A 723 -1.15 35.82 32.43
C LYS A 723 0.12 35.19 31.87
N MET A 724 1.27 35.36 32.53
CA MET A 724 2.53 34.74 32.13
C MET A 724 2.50 33.21 32.26
N ASN A 725 1.89 32.68 33.32
CA ASN A 725 1.72 31.24 33.50
C ASN A 725 0.78 30.65 32.45
N TYR A 726 -0.38 31.28 32.23
CA TYR A 726 -1.32 30.90 31.19
C TYR A 726 -0.63 30.87 29.83
N LEU A 727 -0.01 31.98 29.43
CA LEU A 727 0.66 32.10 28.15
C LEU A 727 1.78 31.07 28.01
N GLY A 728 2.64 30.90 29.02
CA GLY A 728 3.74 29.95 28.98
C GLY A 728 3.25 28.51 28.81
N ARG A 729 2.23 28.12 29.57
CA ARG A 729 1.59 26.80 29.48
C ARG A 729 0.92 26.57 28.13
N VAL A 730 0.16 27.56 27.64
CA VAL A 730 -0.51 27.55 26.34
C VAL A 730 0.50 27.39 25.20
N THR A 731 1.61 28.12 25.26
CA THR A 731 2.67 28.10 24.26
C THR A 731 3.42 26.77 24.27
N ILE A 732 3.79 26.25 25.45
CA ILE A 732 4.42 24.92 25.61
C ILE A 732 3.51 23.84 25.03
N SER A 733 2.23 23.82 25.41
CA SER A 733 1.23 22.88 24.89
C SER A 733 1.06 22.99 23.38
N ARG A 734 1.09 24.21 22.83
CA ARG A 734 0.94 24.46 21.38
C ARG A 734 2.09 23.87 20.57
N TYR A 735 3.32 23.95 21.09
CA TYR A 735 4.52 23.46 20.41
C TYR A 735 4.91 22.03 20.81
N GLY A 736 4.14 21.38 21.68
CA GLY A 736 4.37 20.00 22.11
C GLY A 736 5.66 19.80 22.91
N CYS A 737 6.08 20.81 23.66
CA CYS A 737 7.32 20.80 24.48
C CYS A 737 7.17 20.02 25.79
#